data_AF-A0A3B4AHC0-F1
#
_entry.id   AF-A0A3B4AHC0-F1
#
_cell.length_a   1.000
_cell.length_b   1.000
_cell.length_c   1.000
_cell.angle_alpha   90.00
_cell.angle_beta   90.00
_cell.angle_gamma   90.00
#
_symmetry.space_group_name_H-M   'P 1'
#
loop_
_entity.id
_entity.type
_entity.pdbx_description
1 polymer ?
#
loop_
_entity_poly.entity_id
_entity_poly.type
_entity_poly.pdbx_seq_one_letter_code
_entity_poly.pdbx_strand_id
1 'polypeptide(L)'
;MAEDWPFLMYLLLMILTLSVCSAKFCPSPCTCLSGPDGIRVLECNRKRLSSAPLQVPAEHCIHHFFCQLFSCVIILFSRTLNHNELTLLPVLGDISFNITSLSLIHNRISELSMPQLQSYVSLESLDLTSNSISELKVGSFPSIQLKYLNLSNNRISILESGCFENISGSLLVLKLNRNRLVTLPTKVFKLPQLQFLEMKRNKIKMVDSLTFKGMDSLKSLKLQRNGITKLMDGAFFGLNNIEELELEHNNLTEVNKGWLYGLRMLRVLRVSQNAINIIRPDAWEFCQKLIELDLSFNYLTRLEETAFVGLSVLDSLNLGDNSISHLGEGVFGSLGSVRTLDIRNNEISWAIEDSIGLFDGMKKLNTLILQRNKIKSITKQAFEGPEELEYLDLSKNEIMSIHPEALSNMELKVFILNTSSLLCDCHMQWLAPWLTDKPFQTSVSAVCAHPANLLGQSVLAISLDNFVCDDFPKPHITVHPNTSVALRGNNVTLSCVASSSSDSSMSTAWRKDGEVLYDAEVHNYARYQDGELIYTTMLHLLNVNFTDEGRYQCVVSNHFGSNYSNRAKLTVNEMPSFLKTPMDLTIRTGTMARLECAAEGHPSPQIAWRKDGGTDFPAARERRMHVMPDDDIFFIANVKTEDMGVYSCTAQNAAGSLSANATLTVLETPSFQRPLEDRTVARGETAVLQCIAGGSPAPRLNWTKDDGPLMLTERHFFAAANQLLIIVDTGPADAGKYTCIMSNTLGTERGHIYLSVSPSPNCETGAAYEQDGWTTVGIVVIVVVCCVVGTSLVWVIVIYHMRRKNEDYSITNTDEMNLAADIPSYLSSQGTLSEPQEGYSNSEAGSHQQLMPPLSNGYVHKGTDAGAAPLVICSDCYDNANIYSRTREYCQYAYLGEDAAMDKGLKTGLSEHAQQDDAVLENFISNQYNCGILTSHDKSLNFLDCSHLKDGKDPPVKSPTILPHPPMHRVLPPCASVDGTVGHSESAQDHRSASNRTNPSEHLSST
;
A
#
# COMPACT_ATOMS: atom_id res chain seq x y z
N MET A 1 51.97 52.92 -60.30
CA MET A 1 51.87 51.66 -61.07
C MET A 1 53.28 51.22 -61.43
N ALA A 2 53.80 50.10 -60.95
CA ALA A 2 53.26 49.22 -59.90
C ALA A 2 54.43 48.62 -59.09
N GLU A 3 54.36 48.70 -57.76
CA GLU A 3 55.38 48.22 -56.83
C GLU A 3 54.82 46.99 -56.09
N ASP A 4 55.08 45.77 -56.59
CA ASP A 4 54.55 44.54 -55.95
C ASP A 4 55.42 43.27 -56.14
N TRP A 5 56.54 43.36 -56.86
CA TRP A 5 57.36 42.19 -57.19
C TRP A 5 58.16 41.56 -56.03
N PRO A 6 58.69 42.31 -55.04
CA PRO A 6 59.42 41.69 -53.92
C PRO A 6 58.52 40.76 -53.09
N PHE A 7 57.29 41.20 -52.82
CA PHE A 7 56.32 40.41 -52.05
C PHE A 7 55.87 39.17 -52.82
N LEU A 8 55.59 39.30 -54.13
CA LEU A 8 55.24 38.13 -54.96
C LEU A 8 56.38 37.11 -55.04
N MET A 9 57.64 37.55 -55.09
CA MET A 9 58.78 36.62 -55.14
C MET A 9 59.06 35.95 -53.78
N TYR A 10 58.90 36.66 -52.66
CA TYR A 10 58.96 36.05 -51.32
C TYR A 10 57.81 35.08 -51.08
N LEU A 11 56.60 35.41 -51.56
CA LEU A 11 55.44 34.53 -51.51
C LEU A 11 55.64 33.31 -52.41
N LEU A 12 56.20 33.46 -53.61
CA LEU A 12 56.58 32.32 -54.45
C LEU A 12 57.64 31.44 -53.78
N LEU A 13 58.67 32.01 -53.14
CA LEU A 13 59.67 31.22 -52.39
C LEU A 13 59.04 30.51 -51.19
N MET A 14 58.10 31.12 -50.47
CA MET A 14 57.38 30.44 -49.40
C MET A 14 56.45 29.34 -49.93
N ILE A 15 55.69 29.59 -50.99
CA ILE A 15 54.82 28.58 -51.62
C ILE A 15 55.66 27.42 -52.20
N LEU A 16 56.79 27.72 -52.85
CA LEU A 16 57.70 26.71 -53.39
C LEU A 16 58.37 25.91 -52.27
N THR A 17 58.89 26.54 -51.20
CA THR A 17 59.48 25.79 -50.08
C THR A 17 58.44 24.99 -49.27
N LEU A 18 57.23 25.50 -49.07
CA LEU A 18 56.09 24.74 -48.51
C LEU A 18 55.70 23.55 -49.40
N SER A 19 55.72 23.70 -50.72
CA SER A 19 55.48 22.58 -51.65
C SER A 19 56.64 21.57 -51.69
N VAL A 20 57.89 21.99 -51.48
CA VAL A 20 59.06 21.10 -51.48
C VAL A 20 59.21 20.34 -50.15
N CYS A 21 58.79 20.90 -49.01
CA CYS A 21 58.66 20.13 -47.76
C CYS A 21 57.46 19.15 -47.76
N SER A 22 56.73 19.00 -48.88
CA SER A 22 55.70 17.95 -49.03
C SER A 22 56.25 16.56 -49.40
N ALA A 23 57.56 16.33 -49.20
CA ALA A 23 58.25 15.10 -49.56
C ALA A 23 57.59 13.84 -48.99
N LYS A 24 57.29 12.87 -49.87
CA LYS A 24 56.42 11.71 -49.61
C LYS A 24 57.11 10.57 -48.84
N PHE A 25 57.65 10.84 -47.65
CA PHE A 25 58.34 9.84 -46.83
C PHE A 25 57.48 9.34 -45.67
N CYS A 26 56.66 8.33 -45.96
CA CYS A 26 56.07 7.45 -44.94
C CYS A 26 57.06 6.31 -44.64
N PRO A 27 57.31 5.94 -43.37
CA PRO A 27 58.23 4.85 -43.06
C PRO A 27 57.68 3.51 -43.54
N SER A 28 58.39 2.86 -44.47
CA SER A 28 58.10 1.49 -44.88
C SER A 28 58.11 0.54 -43.66
N PRO A 29 57.17 -0.40 -43.52
CA PRO A 29 56.18 -0.85 -44.52
C PRO A 29 54.79 -0.18 -44.41
N CYS A 30 54.69 0.99 -43.77
CA CYS A 30 53.43 1.69 -43.51
C CYS A 30 53.08 2.72 -44.59
N THR A 31 51.79 3.08 -44.67
CA THR A 31 51.26 4.09 -45.61
C THR A 31 50.61 5.24 -44.84
N CYS A 32 50.91 6.48 -45.22
CA CYS A 32 50.12 7.63 -44.75
C CYS A 32 48.92 7.83 -45.68
N LEU A 33 47.72 7.90 -45.12
CA LEU A 33 46.48 8.21 -45.82
C LEU A 33 46.04 9.64 -45.47
N SER A 34 45.38 10.31 -46.41
CA SER A 34 44.63 11.54 -46.15
C SER A 34 43.20 11.17 -45.80
N GLY A 35 42.75 11.52 -44.59
CA GLY A 35 41.36 11.40 -44.17
C GLY A 35 40.47 12.49 -44.78
N PRO A 36 39.14 12.41 -44.60
CA PRO A 36 38.17 13.33 -45.21
C PRO A 36 38.45 14.80 -44.89
N ASP A 37 38.85 15.09 -43.64
CA ASP A 37 39.08 16.45 -43.13
C ASP A 37 40.52 16.95 -43.38
N GLY A 38 41.27 16.33 -44.29
CA GLY A 38 42.69 16.61 -44.56
C GLY A 38 43.67 16.06 -43.51
N ILE A 39 43.17 15.45 -42.44
CA ILE A 39 43.96 14.80 -41.39
C ILE A 39 44.83 13.69 -41.98
N ARG A 40 46.14 13.71 -41.72
CA ARG A 40 47.05 12.62 -42.11
C ARG A 40 47.00 11.50 -41.07
N VAL A 41 46.71 10.28 -41.51
CA VAL A 41 46.66 9.06 -40.69
C VAL A 41 47.78 8.13 -41.14
N LEU A 42 48.63 7.66 -40.22
CA LEU A 42 49.60 6.61 -40.54
C LEU A 42 49.00 5.23 -40.24
N GLU A 43 48.84 4.42 -41.28
CA GLU A 43 48.33 3.05 -41.21
C GLU A 43 49.43 2.01 -41.49
N CYS A 44 49.60 1.09 -40.55
CA CYS A 44 50.55 -0.04 -40.63
C CYS A 44 49.84 -1.41 -40.61
N ASN A 45 48.58 -1.45 -41.05
CA ASN A 45 47.66 -2.58 -40.79
C ASN A 45 48.16 -3.90 -41.39
N ARG A 46 48.09 -5.00 -40.61
CA ARG A 46 48.45 -6.38 -41.02
C ARG A 46 49.91 -6.60 -41.44
N LYS A 47 50.85 -5.72 -41.09
CA LYS A 47 52.28 -5.84 -41.46
C LYS A 47 53.13 -6.74 -40.54
N ARG A 48 52.52 -7.34 -39.51
CA ARG A 48 53.19 -8.16 -38.47
C ARG A 48 54.39 -7.46 -37.80
N LEU A 49 54.27 -6.15 -37.59
CA LEU A 49 55.30 -5.37 -36.91
C LEU A 49 55.47 -5.85 -35.46
N SER A 50 56.67 -6.31 -35.11
CA SER A 50 57.09 -6.63 -33.73
C SER A 50 57.61 -5.40 -32.98
N SER A 51 58.05 -4.38 -33.71
CA SER A 51 58.40 -3.04 -33.22
C SER A 51 57.81 -1.97 -34.15
N ALA A 52 57.62 -0.74 -33.66
CA ALA A 52 57.31 0.37 -34.55
C ALA A 52 58.53 0.78 -35.39
N PRO A 53 58.34 1.29 -36.62
CA PRO A 53 59.44 1.80 -37.43
C PRO A 53 60.12 2.98 -36.74
N LEU A 54 61.40 2.80 -36.39
CA LEU A 54 62.26 3.77 -35.72
C LEU A 54 62.76 4.82 -36.73
N GLN A 55 62.01 5.94 -36.79
CA GLN A 55 62.28 7.11 -37.63
C GLN A 55 62.32 6.84 -39.16
N VAL A 56 62.40 7.93 -39.92
CA VAL A 56 62.80 7.91 -41.34
C VAL A 56 64.31 8.17 -41.35
N PRO A 57 65.15 7.35 -42.03
CA PRO A 57 66.59 7.57 -42.05
C PRO A 57 66.94 8.91 -42.72
N ALA A 58 67.70 9.76 -42.02
CA ALA A 58 68.04 11.12 -42.46
C ALA A 58 69.10 11.16 -43.59
N GLU A 59 69.42 10.03 -44.22
CA GLU A 59 70.61 9.83 -45.06
C GLU A 59 70.48 10.36 -46.50
N HIS A 60 69.34 10.93 -46.89
CA HIS A 60 69.07 11.38 -48.27
C HIS A 60 68.65 12.86 -48.40
N CYS A 61 68.91 13.69 -47.38
CA CYS A 61 68.75 15.15 -47.48
C CYS A 61 69.90 15.80 -48.27
N ILE A 62 69.87 15.69 -49.60
CA ILE A 62 70.86 16.31 -50.51
C ILE A 62 70.61 17.83 -50.65
N HIS A 63 70.76 18.58 -49.56
CA HIS A 63 71.30 19.96 -49.52
C HIS A 63 71.46 20.43 -48.06
N HIS A 64 72.70 20.44 -47.58
CA HIS A 64 73.08 20.46 -46.16
C HIS A 64 72.85 21.81 -45.41
N PHE A 65 72.19 22.80 -46.02
CA PHE A 65 72.11 24.17 -45.48
C PHE A 65 70.72 24.62 -45.00
N PHE A 66 69.63 24.12 -45.61
CA PHE A 66 68.26 24.49 -45.20
C PHE A 66 67.67 23.55 -44.15
N CYS A 67 68.11 22.28 -44.10
CA CYS A 67 67.53 21.25 -43.22
C CYS A 67 67.82 21.44 -41.72
N GLN A 68 68.75 22.33 -41.34
CA GLN A 68 69.00 22.69 -39.93
C GLN A 68 68.10 23.82 -39.40
N LEU A 69 67.47 24.61 -40.28
CA LEU A 69 66.58 25.71 -39.88
C LEU A 69 65.10 25.30 -39.82
N PHE A 70 64.71 24.29 -40.60
CA PHE A 70 63.35 23.75 -40.60
C PHE A 70 63.38 22.23 -40.50
N SER A 71 63.09 21.70 -39.31
CA SER A 71 62.72 20.29 -39.16
C SER A 71 61.39 20.06 -39.89
N CYS A 72 61.40 19.23 -40.93
CA CYS A 72 60.22 18.96 -41.77
C CYS A 72 59.27 17.96 -41.05
N VAL A 73 58.68 18.40 -39.94
CA VAL A 73 57.84 17.56 -39.07
C VAL A 73 56.55 17.16 -39.78
N ILE A 74 56.38 15.87 -40.03
CA ILE A 74 55.10 15.31 -40.50
C ILE A 74 54.12 15.29 -39.31
N ILE A 75 53.27 16.30 -39.22
CA ILE A 75 52.21 16.38 -38.19
C ILE A 75 51.18 15.26 -38.46
N LEU A 76 51.12 14.28 -37.56
CA LEU A 76 50.18 13.17 -37.57
C LEU A 76 49.30 13.25 -36.32
N PHE A 77 48.04 13.63 -36.48
CA PHE A 77 47.09 13.72 -35.37
C PHE A 77 46.54 12.33 -34.95
N SER A 78 46.44 11.38 -35.90
CA SER A 78 45.89 10.04 -35.66
C SER A 78 46.78 8.94 -36.25
N ARG A 79 46.89 7.80 -35.56
CA ARG A 79 47.77 6.69 -35.95
C ARG A 79 47.14 5.32 -35.68
N THR A 80 47.11 4.45 -36.70
CA THR A 80 46.52 3.10 -36.64
C THR A 80 47.59 2.02 -36.84
N LEU A 81 47.93 1.33 -35.75
CA LEU A 81 48.94 0.26 -35.69
C LEU A 81 48.30 -1.13 -35.53
N ASN A 82 47.09 -1.28 -36.06
CA ASN A 82 46.21 -2.42 -35.81
C ASN A 82 46.68 -3.70 -36.52
N HIS A 83 46.35 -4.87 -35.96
CA HIS A 83 46.69 -6.21 -36.49
C HIS A 83 48.20 -6.41 -36.70
N ASN A 84 49.01 -6.12 -35.67
CA ASN A 84 50.45 -6.33 -35.65
C ASN A 84 50.87 -7.25 -34.49
N GLU A 85 52.17 -7.40 -34.23
CA GLU A 85 52.71 -8.32 -33.22
C GLU A 85 53.38 -7.56 -32.05
N LEU A 86 53.02 -6.28 -31.83
CA LEU A 86 53.58 -5.41 -30.80
C LEU A 86 53.27 -5.95 -29.39
N THR A 87 54.30 -6.07 -28.54
CA THR A 87 54.17 -6.52 -27.14
C THR A 87 54.18 -5.38 -26.11
N LEU A 88 54.57 -4.18 -26.53
CA LEU A 88 54.65 -2.96 -25.71
C LEU A 88 54.07 -1.76 -26.49
N LEU A 89 53.82 -0.65 -25.81
CA LEU A 89 53.51 0.61 -26.48
C LEU A 89 54.72 1.06 -27.32
N PRO A 90 54.51 1.51 -28.57
CA PRO A 90 55.60 1.94 -29.42
C PRO A 90 56.14 3.31 -28.99
N VAL A 91 57.46 3.50 -29.07
CA VAL A 91 58.12 4.80 -28.92
C VAL A 91 58.31 5.41 -30.31
N LEU A 92 57.81 6.62 -30.54
CA LEU A 92 57.70 7.22 -31.89
C LEU A 92 58.58 8.48 -32.07
N GLY A 93 59.49 8.74 -31.14
CA GLY A 93 60.36 9.92 -31.15
C GLY A 93 59.57 11.23 -31.10
N ASP A 94 60.09 12.25 -31.78
CA ASP A 94 59.56 13.62 -31.78
C ASP A 94 58.13 13.75 -32.35
N ILE A 95 57.59 12.67 -32.94
CA ILE A 95 56.23 12.62 -33.48
C ILE A 95 55.20 12.27 -32.39
N SER A 96 55.59 11.62 -31.28
CA SER A 96 54.65 11.23 -30.20
C SER A 96 53.85 12.43 -29.66
N PHE A 97 54.48 13.60 -29.54
CA PHE A 97 53.90 14.79 -28.93
C PHE A 97 52.63 15.30 -29.64
N ASN A 98 52.48 15.08 -30.95
CA ASN A 98 51.36 15.60 -31.75
C ASN A 98 50.20 14.61 -31.95
N ILE A 99 50.31 13.37 -31.46
CA ILE A 99 49.29 12.33 -31.67
C ILE A 99 48.15 12.52 -30.67
N THR A 100 46.96 12.87 -31.15
CA THR A 100 45.74 13.00 -30.35
C THR A 100 44.92 11.71 -30.29
N SER A 101 45.07 10.80 -31.25
CA SER A 101 44.41 9.48 -31.25
C SER A 101 45.33 8.34 -31.67
N LEU A 102 45.40 7.29 -30.85
CA LEU A 102 46.23 6.10 -31.06
C LEU A 102 45.40 4.82 -31.01
N SER A 103 45.44 4.05 -32.09
CA SER A 103 44.78 2.73 -32.20
C SER A 103 45.82 1.62 -32.31
N LEU A 104 45.73 0.64 -31.40
CA LEU A 104 46.63 -0.50 -31.22
C LEU A 104 45.86 -1.84 -31.20
N ILE A 105 44.71 -1.88 -31.87
CA ILE A 105 43.75 -3.00 -31.85
C ILE A 105 44.35 -4.27 -32.48
N HIS A 106 44.11 -5.44 -31.86
CA HIS A 106 44.68 -6.72 -32.28
C HIS A 106 46.23 -6.69 -32.32
N ASN A 107 46.84 -6.43 -31.17
CA ASN A 107 48.28 -6.59 -30.94
C ASN A 107 48.51 -7.61 -29.79
N ARG A 108 49.72 -7.69 -29.24
CA ARG A 108 50.09 -8.60 -28.14
C ARG A 108 50.50 -7.85 -26.86
N ILE A 109 50.07 -6.60 -26.70
CA ILE A 109 50.47 -5.75 -25.57
C ILE A 109 50.00 -6.40 -24.25
N SER A 110 50.92 -6.64 -23.33
CA SER A 110 50.66 -7.30 -22.04
C SER A 110 50.66 -6.35 -20.85
N GLU A 111 51.32 -5.20 -20.97
CA GLU A 111 51.49 -4.21 -19.90
C GLU A 111 51.35 -2.78 -20.44
N LEU A 112 51.02 -1.84 -19.55
CA LEU A 112 51.07 -0.40 -19.79
C LEU A 112 52.04 0.20 -18.79
N SER A 113 52.88 1.14 -19.25
CA SER A 113 54.00 1.65 -18.45
C SER A 113 54.12 3.17 -18.59
N MET A 114 54.14 3.86 -17.44
CA MET A 114 54.33 5.32 -17.29
C MET A 114 55.18 5.96 -18.40
N PRO A 115 56.47 5.56 -18.60
CA PRO A 115 57.39 6.30 -19.46
C PRO A 115 57.08 6.17 -20.95
N GLN A 116 56.41 5.09 -21.36
CA GLN A 116 56.03 4.86 -22.76
C GLN A 116 54.92 5.84 -23.17
N LEU A 117 53.87 5.93 -22.35
CA LEU A 117 52.75 6.86 -22.56
C LEU A 117 53.13 8.33 -22.32
N GLN A 118 54.14 8.61 -21.49
CA GLN A 118 54.55 10.00 -21.18
C GLN A 118 55.04 10.79 -22.40
N SER A 119 55.47 10.11 -23.48
CA SER A 119 55.80 10.77 -24.75
C SER A 119 54.58 11.32 -25.52
N TYR A 120 53.37 10.83 -25.21
CA TYR A 120 52.13 11.12 -25.93
C TYR A 120 51.32 12.24 -25.25
N VAL A 121 51.93 13.42 -25.10
CA VAL A 121 51.40 14.51 -24.26
C VAL A 121 50.02 15.01 -24.71
N SER A 122 49.74 15.05 -26.01
CA SER A 122 48.45 15.51 -26.57
C SER A 122 47.40 14.40 -26.77
N LEU A 123 47.61 13.20 -26.22
CA LEU A 123 46.75 12.04 -26.49
C LEU A 123 45.38 12.14 -25.78
N GLU A 124 44.31 12.26 -26.57
CA GLU A 124 42.93 12.31 -26.09
C GLU A 124 42.20 10.96 -26.24
N SER A 125 42.65 10.07 -27.13
CA SER A 125 41.99 8.81 -27.44
C SER A 125 42.96 7.64 -27.58
N LEU A 126 42.76 6.57 -26.82
CA LEU A 126 43.57 5.35 -26.83
C LEU A 126 42.71 4.09 -26.95
N ASP A 127 42.88 3.34 -28.04
CA ASP A 127 42.22 2.05 -28.22
C ASP A 127 43.22 0.88 -28.24
N LEU A 128 43.12 0.03 -27.23
CA LEU A 128 43.94 -1.15 -26.95
C LEU A 128 43.12 -2.45 -27.07
N THR A 129 42.01 -2.43 -27.81
CA THR A 129 41.10 -3.59 -27.95
C THR A 129 41.82 -4.84 -28.46
N SER A 130 41.47 -6.02 -27.93
CA SER A 130 42.05 -7.31 -28.34
C SER A 130 43.56 -7.38 -28.18
N ASN A 131 44.08 -6.99 -27.01
CA ASN A 131 45.46 -7.20 -26.60
C ASN A 131 45.53 -8.30 -25.51
N SER A 132 46.64 -8.39 -24.77
CA SER A 132 46.88 -9.42 -23.74
C SER A 132 47.01 -8.87 -22.32
N ILE A 133 46.60 -7.62 -22.09
CA ILE A 133 46.72 -6.92 -20.79
C ILE A 133 45.94 -7.67 -19.71
N SER A 134 46.59 -8.03 -18.59
CA SER A 134 46.02 -8.84 -17.50
C SER A 134 45.68 -8.07 -16.23
N GLU A 135 46.25 -6.88 -16.05
CA GLU A 135 46.12 -6.05 -14.85
C GLU A 135 46.36 -4.58 -15.19
N LEU A 136 45.77 -3.66 -14.42
CA LEU A 136 46.14 -2.24 -14.43
C LEU A 136 46.64 -1.84 -13.04
N LYS A 137 47.87 -1.32 -12.99
CA LYS A 137 48.57 -0.87 -11.78
C LYS A 137 48.48 0.64 -11.59
N VAL A 138 48.75 1.13 -10.39
CA VAL A 138 49.06 2.55 -10.14
C VAL A 138 50.24 2.95 -11.04
N GLY A 139 50.10 4.07 -11.76
CA GLY A 139 51.08 4.46 -12.78
C GLY A 139 50.97 3.74 -14.14
N SER A 140 49.84 3.08 -14.44
CA SER A 140 49.57 2.59 -15.81
C SER A 140 49.44 3.74 -16.82
N PHE A 141 49.04 4.93 -16.36
CA PHE A 141 48.83 6.13 -17.19
C PHE A 141 49.52 7.36 -16.58
N PRO A 142 50.18 8.20 -17.40
CA PRO A 142 50.69 9.52 -16.99
C PRO A 142 49.55 10.55 -16.90
N SER A 143 49.88 11.74 -16.41
CA SER A 143 48.97 12.89 -16.34
C SER A 143 48.74 13.50 -17.73
N ILE A 144 47.84 12.89 -18.50
CA ILE A 144 47.45 13.30 -19.86
C ILE A 144 45.94 13.55 -19.96
N GLN A 145 45.53 14.33 -20.97
CA GLN A 145 44.13 14.73 -21.21
C GLN A 145 43.34 13.65 -21.95
N LEU A 146 43.45 12.39 -21.51
CA LEU A 146 42.86 11.23 -22.17
C LEU A 146 41.35 11.14 -21.93
N LYS A 147 40.55 11.49 -22.94
CA LYS A 147 39.08 11.51 -22.91
C LYS A 147 38.45 10.15 -23.22
N TYR A 148 39.09 9.31 -24.04
CA TYR A 148 38.59 8.00 -24.46
C TYR A 148 39.64 6.90 -24.21
N LEU A 149 39.26 5.88 -23.46
CA LEU A 149 40.09 4.70 -23.19
C LEU A 149 39.30 3.41 -23.45
N ASN A 150 39.74 2.62 -24.42
CA ASN A 150 39.14 1.32 -24.73
C ASN A 150 40.15 0.17 -24.52
N LEU A 151 39.87 -0.66 -23.53
CA LEU A 151 40.63 -1.83 -23.10
C LEU A 151 39.85 -3.14 -23.32
N SER A 152 38.85 -3.12 -24.21
CA SER A 152 37.96 -4.26 -24.44
C SER A 152 38.69 -5.51 -24.96
N ASN A 153 38.15 -6.69 -24.70
CA ASN A 153 38.65 -7.97 -25.21
C ASN A 153 40.12 -8.28 -24.83
N ASN A 154 40.54 -7.82 -23.65
CA ASN A 154 41.84 -8.12 -23.04
C ASN A 154 41.70 -9.28 -22.03
N ARG A 155 42.61 -9.38 -21.05
CA ARG A 155 42.63 -10.42 -20.01
C ARG A 155 42.48 -9.84 -18.60
N ILE A 156 42.07 -8.58 -18.46
CA ILE A 156 42.17 -7.79 -17.23
C ILE A 156 41.32 -8.44 -16.12
N SER A 157 41.97 -8.94 -15.07
CA SER A 157 41.31 -9.48 -13.87
C SER A 157 41.50 -8.61 -12.63
N ILE A 158 42.50 -7.73 -12.62
CA ILE A 158 42.87 -6.87 -11.49
C ILE A 158 42.88 -5.41 -11.94
N LEU A 159 42.24 -4.55 -11.15
CA LEU A 159 42.32 -3.09 -11.24
C LEU A 159 42.83 -2.59 -9.89
N GLU A 160 44.05 -2.06 -9.85
CA GLU A 160 44.64 -1.54 -8.61
C GLU A 160 44.00 -0.21 -8.21
N SER A 161 43.79 0.00 -6.90
CA SER A 161 43.23 1.24 -6.36
C SER A 161 44.08 2.45 -6.77
N GLY A 162 43.54 3.31 -7.63
CA GLY A 162 44.26 4.49 -8.17
C GLY A 162 44.86 4.29 -9.56
N CYS A 163 44.69 3.13 -10.22
CA CYS A 163 45.24 2.89 -11.56
C CYS A 163 44.83 3.92 -12.65
N PHE A 164 43.72 4.63 -12.47
CA PHE A 164 43.25 5.71 -13.36
C PHE A 164 43.43 7.14 -12.79
N GLU A 165 44.04 7.31 -11.62
CA GLU A 165 44.04 8.58 -10.87
C GLU A 165 44.59 9.76 -11.68
N ASN A 166 45.69 9.55 -12.43
CA ASN A 166 46.32 10.56 -13.28
C ASN A 166 45.49 11.03 -14.48
N ILE A 167 44.44 10.30 -14.88
CA ILE A 167 43.53 10.64 -15.99
C ILE A 167 42.08 10.87 -15.51
N SER A 168 41.85 10.88 -14.19
CA SER A 168 40.51 10.98 -13.58
C SER A 168 39.78 12.30 -13.89
N GLY A 169 40.52 13.39 -14.08
CA GLY A 169 39.98 14.71 -14.42
C GLY A 169 39.68 14.95 -15.90
N SER A 170 39.97 13.98 -16.78
CA SER A 170 39.87 14.14 -18.24
C SER A 170 39.07 13.02 -18.94
N LEU A 171 39.00 11.83 -18.34
CA LEU A 171 38.38 10.65 -18.95
C LEU A 171 36.84 10.74 -18.99
N LEU A 172 36.28 10.70 -20.20
CA LEU A 172 34.83 10.75 -20.48
C LEU A 172 34.23 9.39 -20.82
N VAL A 173 35.02 8.49 -21.43
CA VAL A 173 34.58 7.15 -21.88
C VAL A 173 35.61 6.09 -21.50
N LEU A 174 35.16 5.05 -20.77
CA LEU A 174 35.96 3.91 -20.38
C LEU A 174 35.29 2.60 -20.79
N LYS A 175 35.98 1.77 -21.58
CA LYS A 175 35.47 0.46 -22.03
C LYS A 175 36.39 -0.67 -21.58
N LEU A 176 35.86 -1.55 -20.74
CA LEU A 176 36.51 -2.73 -20.14
C LEU A 176 35.79 -4.03 -20.54
N ASN A 177 35.00 -4.02 -21.62
CA ASN A 177 34.19 -5.17 -22.07
C ASN A 177 35.03 -6.43 -22.33
N ARG A 178 34.45 -7.63 -22.15
CA ARG A 178 35.11 -8.93 -22.48
C ARG A 178 36.47 -9.12 -21.79
N ASN A 179 36.58 -8.70 -20.54
CA ASN A 179 37.76 -8.92 -19.70
C ASN A 179 37.49 -10.05 -18.68
N ARG A 180 38.18 -10.07 -17.55
CA ARG A 180 38.13 -11.11 -16.52
C ARG A 180 37.84 -10.56 -15.11
N LEU A 181 37.29 -9.36 -15.01
CA LEU A 181 37.00 -8.69 -13.73
C LEU A 181 35.98 -9.51 -12.92
N VAL A 182 36.28 -9.78 -11.65
CA VAL A 182 35.43 -10.58 -10.74
C VAL A 182 34.77 -9.71 -9.66
N THR A 183 35.43 -8.64 -9.25
CA THR A 183 34.99 -7.68 -8.24
C THR A 183 35.23 -6.24 -8.72
N LEU A 184 34.53 -5.28 -8.13
CA LEU A 184 34.63 -3.85 -8.46
C LEU A 184 35.13 -3.06 -7.23
N PRO A 185 36.45 -2.86 -7.07
CA PRO A 185 37.01 -2.15 -5.92
C PRO A 185 36.56 -0.68 -5.86
N THR A 186 35.91 -0.31 -4.75
CA THR A 186 35.24 0.99 -4.51
C THR A 186 36.12 2.23 -4.67
N LYS A 187 37.45 2.10 -4.66
CA LYS A 187 38.42 3.21 -4.82
C LYS A 187 38.88 3.43 -6.27
N VAL A 188 38.64 2.49 -7.19
CA VAL A 188 39.11 2.60 -8.59
C VAL A 188 38.28 3.59 -9.41
N PHE A 189 36.98 3.69 -9.12
CA PHE A 189 36.02 4.45 -9.93
C PHE A 189 35.82 5.89 -9.44
N LYS A 190 36.90 6.55 -9.01
CA LYS A 190 36.91 8.01 -8.75
C LYS A 190 37.15 8.79 -10.05
N LEU A 191 36.15 8.80 -10.93
CA LEU A 191 36.25 9.35 -12.29
C LEU A 191 35.15 10.41 -12.51
N PRO A 192 35.28 11.61 -11.94
CA PRO A 192 34.18 12.57 -11.82
C PRO A 192 33.68 13.13 -13.17
N GLN A 193 34.50 13.08 -14.23
CA GLN A 193 34.13 13.50 -15.59
C GLN A 193 33.60 12.35 -16.47
N LEU A 194 33.63 11.11 -15.99
CA LEU A 194 33.25 9.95 -16.79
C LEU A 194 31.75 9.98 -17.09
N GLN A 195 31.37 9.87 -18.36
CA GLN A 195 29.98 9.87 -18.83
C GLN A 195 29.51 8.47 -19.26
N PHE A 196 30.44 7.62 -19.75
CA PHE A 196 30.12 6.28 -20.26
C PHE A 196 31.10 5.23 -19.71
N LEU A 197 30.57 4.20 -19.04
CA LEU A 197 31.33 3.07 -18.50
C LEU A 197 30.78 1.73 -19.01
N GLU A 198 31.57 1.01 -19.80
CA GLU A 198 31.21 -0.31 -20.33
C GLU A 198 32.03 -1.42 -19.68
N MET A 199 31.37 -2.37 -19.01
CA MET A 199 31.99 -3.54 -18.36
C MET A 199 31.31 -4.86 -18.77
N LYS A 200 30.64 -4.88 -19.93
CA LYS A 200 29.87 -6.02 -20.47
C LYS A 200 30.75 -7.27 -20.61
N ARG A 201 30.21 -8.46 -20.36
CA ARG A 201 30.90 -9.76 -20.53
C ARG A 201 32.18 -9.90 -19.70
N ASN A 202 32.16 -9.44 -18.44
CA ASN A 202 33.18 -9.76 -17.43
C ASN A 202 32.70 -10.95 -16.58
N LYS A 203 33.11 -11.06 -15.32
CA LYS A 203 32.74 -12.13 -14.36
C LYS A 203 32.26 -11.57 -13.02
N ILE A 204 31.71 -10.36 -13.02
CA ILE A 204 31.33 -9.63 -11.81
C ILE A 204 30.12 -10.33 -11.18
N LYS A 205 30.29 -10.94 -10.00
CA LYS A 205 29.20 -11.64 -9.30
C LYS A 205 28.37 -10.73 -8.39
N MET A 206 28.96 -9.62 -7.95
CA MET A 206 28.40 -8.76 -6.91
C MET A 206 28.81 -7.31 -7.16
N VAL A 207 27.92 -6.38 -6.82
CA VAL A 207 28.23 -4.95 -6.74
C VAL A 207 27.94 -4.50 -5.30
N ASP A 208 28.98 -4.01 -4.63
CA ASP A 208 28.92 -3.57 -3.25
C ASP A 208 28.37 -2.14 -3.13
N SER A 209 27.91 -1.78 -1.94
CA SER A 209 27.44 -0.44 -1.62
C SER A 209 28.51 0.61 -1.94
N LEU A 210 28.11 1.73 -2.57
CA LEU A 210 29.00 2.84 -2.92
C LEU A 210 30.11 2.52 -3.95
N THR A 211 30.09 1.37 -4.65
CA THR A 211 31.12 0.98 -5.63
C THR A 211 31.43 2.05 -6.69
N PHE A 212 30.44 2.88 -7.06
CA PHE A 212 30.55 3.89 -8.10
C PHE A 212 30.57 5.35 -7.59
N LYS A 213 30.78 5.56 -6.28
CA LYS A 213 30.79 6.89 -5.67
C LYS A 213 31.98 7.74 -6.18
N GLY A 214 31.67 8.88 -6.80
CA GLY A 214 32.67 9.77 -7.42
C GLY A 214 32.72 9.71 -8.95
N MET A 215 31.69 9.15 -9.60
CA MET A 215 31.42 9.31 -11.03
C MET A 215 30.14 10.11 -11.24
N ASP A 216 30.06 11.30 -10.65
CA ASP A 216 28.85 12.12 -10.62
C ASP A 216 28.32 12.52 -12.02
N SER A 217 29.20 12.55 -13.04
CA SER A 217 28.84 12.83 -14.43
C SER A 217 28.36 11.61 -15.23
N LEU A 218 28.34 10.41 -14.65
CA LEU A 218 28.07 9.17 -15.39
C LEU A 218 26.62 9.11 -15.86
N LYS A 219 26.43 8.99 -17.18
CA LYS A 219 25.13 8.91 -17.85
C LYS A 219 24.74 7.49 -18.23
N SER A 220 25.72 6.63 -18.53
CA SER A 220 25.48 5.27 -19.02
C SER A 220 26.42 4.27 -18.35
N LEU A 221 25.83 3.25 -17.71
CA LEU A 221 26.54 2.15 -17.07
C LEU A 221 26.09 0.81 -17.67
N LYS A 222 27.02 0.09 -18.30
CA LYS A 222 26.71 -1.11 -19.10
C LYS A 222 27.37 -2.37 -18.51
N LEU A 223 26.59 -3.17 -17.81
CA LEU A 223 27.01 -4.31 -16.95
C LEU A 223 26.53 -5.69 -17.44
N GLN A 224 25.99 -5.81 -18.66
CA GLN A 224 25.42 -7.07 -19.14
C GLN A 224 26.37 -8.28 -19.14
N ARG A 225 25.81 -9.49 -19.07
CA ARG A 225 26.53 -10.77 -19.24
C ARG A 225 27.69 -10.96 -18.25
N ASN A 226 27.52 -10.53 -17.00
CA ASN A 226 28.53 -10.64 -15.95
C ASN A 226 28.33 -11.85 -15.02
N GLY A 227 27.09 -12.30 -14.86
CA GLY A 227 26.71 -13.27 -13.84
C GLY A 227 26.52 -12.64 -12.46
N ILE A 228 26.06 -11.38 -12.40
CA ILE A 228 25.75 -10.70 -11.14
C ILE A 228 24.58 -11.43 -10.47
N THR A 229 24.81 -11.98 -9.28
CA THR A 229 23.79 -12.66 -8.46
C THR A 229 23.22 -11.75 -7.36
N LYS A 230 23.95 -10.69 -6.97
CA LYS A 230 23.50 -9.75 -5.94
C LYS A 230 23.98 -8.32 -6.22
N LEU A 231 23.08 -7.37 -6.01
CA LEU A 231 23.38 -5.95 -5.84
C LEU A 231 23.14 -5.62 -4.36
N MET A 232 24.05 -4.88 -3.73
CA MET A 232 23.86 -4.41 -2.35
C MET A 232 23.07 -3.09 -2.32
N ASP A 233 22.54 -2.75 -1.16
CA ASP A 233 21.83 -1.49 -0.96
C ASP A 233 22.77 -0.30 -1.23
N GLY A 234 22.33 0.65 -2.05
CA GLY A 234 23.17 1.75 -2.52
C GLY A 234 24.34 1.34 -3.42
N ALA A 235 24.29 0.18 -4.09
CA ALA A 235 25.31 -0.26 -5.06
C ALA A 235 25.61 0.80 -6.15
N PHE A 236 24.56 1.48 -6.62
CA PHE A 236 24.64 2.55 -7.62
C PHE A 236 24.59 3.97 -7.01
N PHE A 237 24.65 4.11 -5.68
CA PHE A 237 24.53 5.42 -5.03
C PHE A 237 25.74 6.33 -5.32
N GLY A 238 25.45 7.60 -5.61
CA GLY A 238 26.43 8.59 -6.09
C GLY A 238 26.45 8.76 -7.62
N LEU A 239 25.72 7.93 -8.36
CA LEU A 239 25.53 8.10 -9.80
C LEU A 239 24.45 9.16 -10.10
N ASN A 240 24.73 10.41 -9.72
CA ASN A 240 23.76 11.49 -9.64
C ASN A 240 23.12 11.90 -11.00
N ASN A 241 23.80 11.64 -12.13
CA ASN A 241 23.33 11.98 -13.49
C ASN A 241 23.08 10.76 -14.40
N ILE A 242 22.91 9.56 -13.82
CA ILE A 242 22.69 8.33 -14.61
C ILE A 242 21.36 8.40 -15.37
N GLU A 243 21.41 8.21 -16.69
CA GLU A 243 20.23 8.16 -17.57
C GLU A 243 19.94 6.71 -18.02
N GLU A 244 20.96 5.86 -18.15
CA GLU A 244 20.87 4.50 -18.68
C GLU A 244 21.63 3.47 -17.81
N LEU A 245 20.94 2.43 -17.36
CA LEU A 245 21.51 1.29 -16.64
C LEU A 245 21.15 -0.03 -17.35
N GLU A 246 22.17 -0.71 -17.87
CA GLU A 246 22.04 -1.95 -18.63
C GLU A 246 22.61 -3.15 -17.83
N LEU A 247 21.72 -4.04 -17.39
CA LEU A 247 21.97 -5.20 -16.51
C LEU A 247 21.53 -6.54 -17.11
N GLU A 248 21.23 -6.60 -18.42
CA GLU A 248 20.71 -7.82 -19.06
C GLU A 248 21.68 -9.02 -19.01
N HIS A 249 21.14 -10.24 -19.07
CA HIS A 249 21.91 -11.49 -18.98
C HIS A 249 22.74 -11.61 -17.70
N ASN A 250 22.14 -11.31 -16.54
CA ASN A 250 22.74 -11.57 -15.24
C ASN A 250 21.90 -12.62 -14.48
N ASN A 251 22.00 -12.69 -13.16
CA ASN A 251 21.31 -13.69 -12.33
C ASN A 251 20.65 -13.00 -11.11
N LEU A 252 20.12 -11.79 -11.32
CA LEU A 252 19.35 -11.06 -10.30
C LEU A 252 18.00 -11.75 -10.10
N THR A 253 17.56 -11.92 -8.85
CA THR A 253 16.30 -12.61 -8.51
C THR A 253 15.14 -11.66 -8.15
N GLU A 254 15.43 -10.40 -7.86
CA GLU A 254 14.40 -9.41 -7.50
C GLU A 254 14.76 -7.98 -7.89
N VAL A 255 13.74 -7.15 -8.10
CA VAL A 255 13.87 -5.69 -8.13
C VAL A 255 13.41 -5.12 -6.79
N ASN A 256 14.29 -4.38 -6.10
CA ASN A 256 14.00 -3.77 -4.80
C ASN A 256 14.55 -2.33 -4.74
N LYS A 257 14.04 -1.52 -3.80
CA LYS A 257 14.47 -0.12 -3.67
C LYS A 257 15.91 0.06 -3.17
N GLY A 258 16.47 -0.95 -2.52
CA GLY A 258 17.78 -0.92 -1.90
C GLY A 258 18.88 -0.70 -2.93
N TRP A 259 18.92 -1.53 -3.98
CA TRP A 259 19.92 -1.35 -5.04
C TRP A 259 19.59 -0.19 -6.00
N LEU A 260 18.32 0.17 -6.15
CA LEU A 260 17.85 1.35 -6.91
C LEU A 260 18.01 2.69 -6.17
N TYR A 261 18.54 2.69 -4.95
CA TYR A 261 18.61 3.86 -4.08
C TYR A 261 19.40 5.03 -4.70
N GLY A 262 18.70 6.15 -4.92
CA GLY A 262 19.27 7.42 -5.37
C GLY A 262 19.27 7.67 -6.89
N LEU A 263 18.76 6.77 -7.73
CA LEU A 263 18.83 6.85 -9.21
C LEU A 263 17.80 7.81 -9.84
N ARG A 264 17.68 9.02 -9.28
CA ARG A 264 16.67 10.06 -9.57
C ARG A 264 16.65 10.63 -11.00
N MET A 265 17.65 10.29 -11.81
CA MET A 265 17.79 10.72 -13.20
C MET A 265 17.62 9.58 -14.21
N LEU A 266 17.41 8.34 -13.74
CA LEU A 266 17.37 7.15 -14.59
C LEU A 266 16.17 7.18 -15.52
N ARG A 267 16.41 6.95 -16.81
CA ARG A 267 15.43 6.99 -17.91
C ARG A 267 15.29 5.66 -18.64
N VAL A 268 16.34 4.83 -18.66
CA VAL A 268 16.36 3.51 -19.27
C VAL A 268 16.92 2.49 -18.28
N LEU A 269 16.14 1.46 -17.96
CA LEU A 269 16.55 0.33 -17.14
C LEU A 269 16.29 -0.97 -17.89
N ARG A 270 17.36 -1.69 -18.22
CA ARG A 270 17.26 -3.02 -18.85
C ARG A 270 17.75 -4.09 -17.89
N VAL A 271 16.86 -4.98 -17.49
CA VAL A 271 17.10 -6.10 -16.56
C VAL A 271 16.62 -7.44 -17.16
N SER A 272 16.44 -7.50 -18.47
CA SER A 272 15.99 -8.70 -19.18
C SER A 272 17.02 -9.85 -19.15
N GLN A 273 16.56 -11.08 -19.37
CA GLN A 273 17.40 -12.29 -19.27
C GLN A 273 18.11 -12.40 -17.91
N ASN A 274 17.37 -12.17 -16.82
CA ASN A 274 17.83 -12.39 -15.45
C ASN A 274 17.08 -13.60 -14.84
N ALA A 275 16.97 -13.66 -13.51
CA ALA A 275 16.20 -14.67 -12.80
C ALA A 275 15.09 -14.02 -11.94
N ILE A 276 14.60 -12.84 -12.33
CA ILE A 276 13.71 -12.01 -11.52
C ILE A 276 12.35 -12.70 -11.42
N ASN A 277 11.92 -13.01 -10.19
CA ASN A 277 10.59 -13.57 -9.93
C ASN A 277 9.68 -12.66 -9.09
N ILE A 278 10.21 -11.54 -8.57
CA ILE A 278 9.45 -10.56 -7.79
C ILE A 278 9.94 -9.12 -8.01
N ILE A 279 8.99 -8.20 -8.05
CA ILE A 279 9.19 -6.75 -7.95
C ILE A 279 8.65 -6.34 -6.58
N ARG A 280 9.44 -5.64 -5.75
CA ARG A 280 8.96 -5.15 -4.45
C ARG A 280 8.06 -3.92 -4.64
N PRO A 281 6.98 -3.74 -3.84
CA PRO A 281 6.04 -2.60 -3.99
C PRO A 281 6.67 -1.21 -3.93
N ASP A 282 7.85 -1.07 -3.31
CA ASP A 282 8.57 0.19 -3.14
C ASP A 282 9.74 0.38 -4.11
N ALA A 283 9.98 -0.57 -5.03
CA ALA A 283 11.16 -0.61 -5.89
C ALA A 283 11.44 0.71 -6.64
N TRP A 284 10.37 1.36 -7.12
CA TRP A 284 10.47 2.51 -8.02
C TRP A 284 10.55 3.87 -7.32
N GLU A 285 10.58 3.91 -5.97
CA GLU A 285 10.58 5.13 -5.14
C GLU A 285 11.57 6.20 -5.66
N PHE A 286 12.76 5.78 -6.09
CA PHE A 286 13.84 6.65 -6.56
C PHE A 286 13.94 6.80 -8.08
N CYS A 287 13.13 6.10 -8.87
CA CYS A 287 13.24 5.96 -10.33
C CYS A 287 12.11 6.67 -11.11
N GLN A 288 11.51 7.72 -10.53
CA GLN A 288 10.33 8.44 -11.06
C GLN A 288 10.54 9.16 -12.41
N LYS A 289 11.70 9.01 -13.07
CA LYS A 289 12.00 9.52 -14.42
C LYS A 289 12.17 8.43 -15.48
N LEU A 290 11.88 7.18 -15.13
CA LEU A 290 12.03 6.03 -16.01
C LEU A 290 11.06 6.11 -17.20
N ILE A 291 11.57 5.93 -18.41
CA ILE A 291 10.87 6.03 -19.70
C ILE A 291 10.81 4.64 -20.38
N GLU A 292 11.90 3.88 -20.30
CA GLU A 292 12.01 2.51 -20.82
C GLU A 292 12.35 1.53 -19.69
N LEU A 293 11.51 0.51 -19.51
CA LEU A 293 11.72 -0.59 -18.57
C LEU A 293 11.62 -1.94 -19.30
N ASP A 294 12.75 -2.65 -19.39
CA ASP A 294 12.82 -4.00 -19.97
C ASP A 294 13.05 -5.06 -18.90
N LEU A 295 11.99 -5.79 -18.59
CA LEU A 295 11.89 -6.93 -17.66
C LEU A 295 11.72 -8.27 -18.39
N SER A 296 11.85 -8.31 -19.72
CA SER A 296 11.59 -9.53 -20.50
C SER A 296 12.55 -10.69 -20.22
N PHE A 297 12.16 -11.93 -20.53
CA PHE A 297 13.00 -13.12 -20.27
C PHE A 297 13.40 -13.22 -18.78
N ASN A 298 12.41 -13.24 -17.90
CA ASN A 298 12.57 -13.44 -16.45
C ASN A 298 11.57 -14.51 -15.98
N TYR A 299 11.38 -14.66 -14.66
CA TYR A 299 10.50 -15.66 -14.05
C TYR A 299 9.36 -15.01 -13.25
N LEU A 300 8.86 -13.85 -13.69
CA LEU A 300 7.68 -13.21 -13.11
C LEU A 300 6.44 -14.09 -13.38
N THR A 301 5.68 -14.40 -12.34
CA THR A 301 4.43 -15.20 -12.41
C THR A 301 3.18 -14.41 -12.04
N ARG A 302 3.33 -13.38 -11.22
CA ARG A 302 2.25 -12.52 -10.72
C ARG A 302 2.70 -11.06 -10.67
N LEU A 303 1.79 -10.13 -10.91
CA LEU A 303 1.99 -8.70 -10.74
C LEU A 303 0.80 -8.10 -9.97
N GLU A 304 1.06 -7.59 -8.77
CA GLU A 304 0.08 -6.92 -7.90
C GLU A 304 -0.20 -5.49 -8.40
N GLU A 305 -1.30 -4.87 -7.94
CA GLU A 305 -1.62 -3.44 -8.18
C GLU A 305 -0.42 -2.51 -7.94
N THR A 306 0.36 -2.79 -6.89
CA THR A 306 1.52 -1.97 -6.50
C THR A 306 2.77 -2.12 -7.37
N ALA A 307 2.81 -3.09 -8.30
CA ALA A 307 4.03 -3.52 -8.98
C ALA A 307 4.73 -2.42 -9.83
N PHE A 308 4.01 -1.39 -10.27
CA PHE A 308 4.55 -0.29 -11.09
C PHE A 308 4.26 1.12 -10.54
N VAL A 309 3.79 1.21 -9.28
CA VAL A 309 3.42 2.50 -8.67
C VAL A 309 4.62 3.46 -8.66
N GLY A 310 4.37 4.70 -9.12
CA GLY A 310 5.37 5.76 -9.26
C GLY A 310 5.97 5.91 -10.67
N LEU A 311 5.73 4.98 -11.59
CA LEU A 311 6.25 5.02 -12.97
C LEU A 311 5.37 5.84 -13.94
N SER A 312 4.85 6.99 -13.51
CA SER A 312 3.84 7.79 -14.25
C SER A 312 4.32 8.43 -15.56
N VAL A 313 5.63 8.44 -15.82
CA VAL A 313 6.26 8.97 -17.05
C VAL A 313 6.85 7.88 -17.95
N LEU A 314 6.60 6.61 -17.64
CA LEU A 314 7.02 5.47 -18.45
C LEU A 314 6.32 5.52 -19.82
N ASP A 315 7.07 5.27 -20.90
CA ASP A 315 6.59 5.28 -22.29
C ASP A 315 6.63 3.87 -22.91
N SER A 316 7.59 3.04 -22.49
CA SER A 316 7.74 1.65 -22.94
C SER A 316 7.97 0.68 -21.78
N LEU A 317 7.13 -0.35 -21.68
CA LEU A 317 7.20 -1.44 -20.72
C LEU A 317 7.22 -2.79 -21.45
N ASN A 318 8.29 -3.55 -21.25
CA ASN A 318 8.45 -4.89 -21.79
C ASN A 318 8.51 -5.94 -20.67
N LEU A 319 7.46 -6.74 -20.58
CA LEU A 319 7.26 -7.88 -19.67
C LEU A 319 7.22 -9.22 -20.45
N GLY A 320 7.49 -9.19 -21.76
CA GLY A 320 7.41 -10.36 -22.63
C GLY A 320 8.34 -11.51 -22.22
N ASP A 321 8.01 -12.73 -22.63
CA ASP A 321 8.83 -13.91 -22.38
C ASP A 321 9.06 -14.18 -20.86
N ASN A 322 8.00 -14.08 -20.06
CA ASN A 322 7.94 -14.42 -18.63
C ASN A 322 6.93 -15.59 -18.41
N SER A 323 6.46 -15.82 -17.17
CA SER A 323 5.46 -16.82 -16.82
C SER A 323 4.21 -16.21 -16.16
N ILE A 324 3.88 -14.96 -16.51
CA ILE A 324 2.82 -14.18 -15.86
C ILE A 324 1.45 -14.79 -16.15
N SER A 325 0.83 -15.35 -15.11
CA SER A 325 -0.53 -15.91 -15.13
C SER A 325 -1.52 -15.10 -14.28
N HIS A 326 -1.03 -14.27 -13.35
CA HIS A 326 -1.85 -13.35 -12.56
C HIS A 326 -1.48 -11.88 -12.82
N LEU A 327 -2.50 -11.05 -13.08
CA LEU A 327 -2.43 -9.59 -13.15
C LEU A 327 -3.50 -9.01 -12.21
N GLY A 328 -3.07 -8.24 -11.21
CA GLY A 328 -3.98 -7.63 -10.24
C GLY A 328 -4.88 -6.54 -10.85
N GLU A 329 -6.06 -6.35 -10.27
CA GLU A 329 -6.98 -5.25 -10.61
C GLU A 329 -6.21 -3.91 -10.45
N GLY A 330 -6.22 -3.06 -11.47
CA GLY A 330 -5.51 -1.77 -11.44
C GLY A 330 -3.98 -1.80 -11.64
N VAL A 331 -3.34 -2.95 -11.90
CA VAL A 331 -1.86 -3.09 -12.05
C VAL A 331 -1.22 -2.11 -13.04
N PHE A 332 -1.93 -1.69 -14.09
CA PHE A 332 -1.45 -0.71 -15.06
C PHE A 332 -2.07 0.70 -14.91
N GLY A 333 -2.94 0.93 -13.93
CA GLY A 333 -3.65 2.20 -13.75
C GLY A 333 -2.75 3.41 -13.46
N SER A 334 -1.54 3.17 -12.94
CA SER A 334 -0.52 4.21 -12.75
C SER A 334 0.32 4.53 -14.01
N LEU A 335 0.15 3.76 -15.09
CA LEU A 335 0.98 3.80 -16.31
C LEU A 335 0.37 4.65 -17.45
N GLY A 336 -0.40 5.69 -17.14
CA GLY A 336 -1.10 6.54 -18.13
C GLY A 336 -0.22 7.34 -19.11
N SER A 337 1.10 7.13 -19.11
CA SER A 337 2.01 7.61 -20.16
C SER A 337 2.50 6.54 -21.13
N VAL A 338 2.31 5.25 -20.82
CA VAL A 338 2.87 4.14 -21.61
C VAL A 338 2.21 4.08 -22.98
N ARG A 339 3.05 4.06 -24.01
CA ARG A 339 2.69 3.89 -25.42
C ARG A 339 2.89 2.48 -25.92
N THR A 340 3.88 1.78 -25.39
CA THR A 340 4.23 0.41 -25.78
C THR A 340 4.17 -0.53 -24.57
N LEU A 341 3.29 -1.53 -24.64
CA LEU A 341 3.18 -2.59 -23.65
C LEU A 341 3.35 -3.96 -24.34
N ASP A 342 4.47 -4.62 -24.06
CA ASP A 342 4.74 -5.97 -24.55
C ASP A 342 4.64 -6.97 -23.39
N ILE A 343 3.65 -7.87 -23.46
CA ILE A 343 3.48 -9.00 -22.53
C ILE A 343 3.30 -10.31 -23.33
N ARG A 344 3.97 -10.42 -24.47
CA ARG A 344 3.97 -11.67 -25.26
C ARG A 344 4.54 -12.85 -24.48
N ASN A 345 4.26 -14.07 -24.92
CA ASN A 345 4.91 -15.30 -24.44
C ASN A 345 4.89 -15.41 -22.91
N ASN A 346 3.68 -15.39 -22.36
CA ASN A 346 3.34 -15.43 -20.94
C ASN A 346 2.12 -16.39 -20.77
N GLU A 347 1.52 -16.45 -19.58
CA GLU A 347 0.43 -17.37 -19.25
C GLU A 347 -0.94 -16.68 -19.09
N ILE A 348 -1.07 -15.46 -19.61
CA ILE A 348 -2.28 -14.63 -19.47
C ILE A 348 -3.47 -15.30 -20.16
N SER A 349 -4.58 -15.42 -19.44
CA SER A 349 -5.86 -15.94 -19.96
C SER A 349 -7.01 -15.10 -19.40
N TRP A 350 -7.41 -15.43 -18.17
CA TRP A 350 -8.54 -14.81 -17.47
C TRP A 350 -8.45 -13.28 -17.34
N ALA A 351 -7.26 -12.69 -17.25
CA ALA A 351 -7.11 -11.23 -17.18
C ALA A 351 -7.54 -10.50 -18.48
N ILE A 352 -7.88 -11.26 -19.53
CA ILE A 352 -8.53 -10.81 -20.78
C ILE A 352 -9.92 -11.46 -20.93
N GLU A 353 -10.13 -12.70 -20.45
CA GLU A 353 -11.40 -13.44 -20.58
C GLU A 353 -12.48 -13.09 -19.51
N ASP A 354 -12.11 -12.45 -18.40
CA ASP A 354 -12.99 -12.05 -17.27
C ASP A 354 -13.03 -10.52 -17.06
N SER A 355 -12.13 -9.78 -17.70
CA SER A 355 -11.72 -8.47 -17.20
C SER A 355 -12.71 -7.34 -17.44
N ILE A 356 -12.82 -6.49 -16.41
CA ILE A 356 -13.38 -5.15 -16.41
C ILE A 356 -12.17 -4.20 -16.25
N GLY A 357 -11.70 -3.59 -17.33
CA GLY A 357 -10.73 -2.48 -17.25
C GLY A 357 -9.29 -2.83 -16.82
N LEU A 358 -8.72 -3.98 -17.20
CA LEU A 358 -7.28 -4.28 -16.96
C LEU A 358 -6.34 -3.14 -17.44
N PHE A 359 -6.70 -2.49 -18.55
CA PHE A 359 -5.96 -1.41 -19.17
C PHE A 359 -6.56 -0.02 -18.88
N ASP A 360 -7.44 0.12 -17.88
CA ASP A 360 -7.92 1.44 -17.46
C ASP A 360 -6.74 2.34 -17.02
N GLY A 361 -6.88 3.63 -17.22
CA GLY A 361 -5.82 4.62 -17.07
C GLY A 361 -4.77 4.64 -18.19
N MET A 362 -4.63 3.58 -19.02
CA MET A 362 -3.59 3.48 -20.08
C MET A 362 -3.90 4.29 -21.36
N LYS A 363 -4.32 5.55 -21.21
CA LYS A 363 -4.93 6.35 -22.29
C LYS A 363 -4.05 6.57 -23.53
N LYS A 364 -2.72 6.58 -23.38
CA LYS A 364 -1.75 6.77 -24.47
C LYS A 364 -1.23 5.47 -25.11
N LEU A 365 -1.78 4.32 -24.69
CA LEU A 365 -1.29 3.01 -25.15
C LEU A 365 -1.62 2.83 -26.64
N ASN A 366 -0.58 2.86 -27.45
CA ASN A 366 -0.65 2.82 -28.91
C ASN A 366 -0.32 1.42 -29.45
N THR A 367 0.56 0.69 -28.76
CA THR A 367 1.05 -0.64 -29.16
C THR A 367 0.90 -1.63 -28.01
N LEU A 368 0.06 -2.65 -28.20
CA LEU A 368 -0.17 -3.75 -27.25
C LEU A 368 0.19 -5.10 -27.89
N ILE A 369 1.09 -5.85 -27.26
CA ILE A 369 1.55 -7.16 -27.74
C ILE A 369 1.18 -8.23 -26.72
N LEU A 370 0.22 -9.09 -27.09
CA LEU A 370 -0.31 -10.21 -26.30
C LEU A 370 -0.07 -11.57 -26.99
N GLN A 371 0.78 -11.61 -28.02
CA GLN A 371 1.16 -12.82 -28.76
C GLN A 371 1.60 -13.98 -27.84
N ARG A 372 1.23 -15.24 -28.15
CA ARG A 372 1.60 -16.43 -27.34
C ARG A 372 1.21 -16.31 -25.86
N ASN A 373 -0.02 -15.93 -25.57
CA ASN A 373 -0.59 -16.11 -24.23
C ASN A 373 -1.56 -17.31 -24.25
N LYS A 374 -2.43 -17.42 -23.24
CA LYS A 374 -3.43 -18.48 -23.07
C LYS A 374 -4.86 -17.98 -23.26
N ILE A 375 -5.03 -16.84 -23.94
CA ILE A 375 -6.31 -16.15 -24.14
C ILE A 375 -7.21 -16.96 -25.09
N LYS A 376 -8.36 -17.42 -24.59
CA LYS A 376 -9.39 -18.12 -25.38
C LYS A 376 -10.57 -17.23 -25.79
N SER A 377 -10.81 -16.14 -25.07
CA SER A 377 -11.99 -15.29 -25.21
C SER A 377 -11.61 -13.81 -25.03
N ILE A 378 -12.26 -12.92 -25.77
CA ILE A 378 -12.10 -11.47 -25.60
C ILE A 378 -13.47 -10.89 -25.27
N THR A 379 -13.63 -10.40 -24.04
CA THR A 379 -14.87 -9.78 -23.55
C THR A 379 -15.03 -8.35 -24.06
N LYS A 380 -16.24 -7.80 -23.94
CA LYS A 380 -16.56 -6.39 -24.23
C LYS A 380 -15.58 -5.38 -23.60
N GLN A 381 -15.10 -5.66 -22.39
CA GLN A 381 -14.30 -4.73 -21.58
C GLN A 381 -12.81 -5.10 -21.52
N ALA A 382 -12.38 -6.12 -22.28
CA ALA A 382 -11.01 -6.62 -22.32
C ALA A 382 -9.97 -5.56 -22.73
N PHE A 383 -10.38 -4.56 -23.52
CA PHE A 383 -9.55 -3.43 -23.95
C PHE A 383 -10.23 -2.08 -23.64
N GLU A 384 -10.93 -1.97 -22.52
CA GLU A 384 -11.43 -0.69 -22.00
C GLU A 384 -10.28 0.10 -21.35
N GLY A 385 -10.18 1.41 -21.68
CA GLY A 385 -9.09 2.29 -21.22
C GLY A 385 -8.15 2.86 -22.32
N PRO A 386 -7.55 2.03 -23.21
CA PRO A 386 -6.58 2.48 -24.21
C PRO A 386 -7.25 3.06 -25.48
N GLU A 387 -7.63 4.32 -25.40
CA GLU A 387 -8.29 5.07 -26.50
C GLU A 387 -7.36 5.30 -27.72
N GLU A 388 -6.04 5.45 -27.53
CA GLU A 388 -5.03 5.69 -28.60
C GLU A 388 -4.50 4.41 -29.30
N LEU A 389 -5.15 3.24 -29.16
CA LEU A 389 -4.60 1.94 -29.60
C LEU A 389 -4.61 1.76 -31.13
N GLU A 390 -3.43 1.65 -31.73
CA GLU A 390 -3.25 1.51 -33.19
C GLU A 390 -2.62 0.17 -33.63
N TYR A 391 -1.87 -0.50 -32.74
CA TYR A 391 -1.23 -1.80 -32.97
C TYR A 391 -1.67 -2.81 -31.90
N LEU A 392 -2.23 -3.94 -32.34
CA LEU A 392 -2.63 -5.05 -31.48
C LEU A 392 -2.21 -6.40 -32.09
N ASP A 393 -1.31 -7.12 -31.42
CA ASP A 393 -0.92 -8.50 -31.77
C ASP A 393 -1.46 -9.51 -30.75
N LEU A 394 -2.41 -10.32 -31.21
CA LEU A 394 -3.06 -11.41 -30.51
C LEU A 394 -2.66 -12.79 -31.07
N SER A 395 -1.73 -12.86 -32.02
CA SER A 395 -1.39 -14.08 -32.72
C SER A 395 -0.87 -15.20 -31.81
N LYS A 396 -1.11 -16.46 -32.20
CA LYS A 396 -0.64 -17.63 -31.44
C LYS A 396 -1.28 -17.75 -30.04
N ASN A 397 -2.45 -17.14 -29.84
CA ASN A 397 -3.40 -17.46 -28.77
C ASN A 397 -4.48 -18.40 -29.34
N GLU A 398 -5.07 -19.24 -28.49
CA GLU A 398 -6.14 -20.19 -28.85
C GLU A 398 -7.53 -19.49 -28.84
N ILE A 399 -7.62 -18.32 -29.47
CA ILE A 399 -8.83 -17.48 -29.42
C ILE A 399 -9.98 -18.17 -30.15
N MET A 400 -11.05 -18.40 -29.40
CA MET A 400 -12.30 -19.07 -29.80
C MET A 400 -13.43 -18.07 -30.05
N SER A 401 -13.47 -16.95 -29.32
CA SER A 401 -14.54 -15.95 -29.41
C SER A 401 -14.04 -14.53 -29.12
N ILE A 402 -14.58 -13.53 -29.83
CA ILE A 402 -14.26 -12.09 -29.69
C ILE A 402 -15.58 -11.32 -29.70
N HIS A 403 -15.85 -10.55 -28.64
CA HIS A 403 -17.05 -9.71 -28.57
C HIS A 403 -16.92 -8.49 -29.52
N PRO A 404 -17.96 -8.12 -30.31
CA PRO A 404 -17.88 -7.03 -31.28
C PRO A 404 -17.43 -5.70 -30.67
N GLU A 405 -18.05 -5.29 -29.57
CA GLU A 405 -17.74 -4.01 -28.89
C GLU A 405 -16.30 -3.93 -28.34
N ALA A 406 -15.58 -5.05 -28.23
CA ALA A 406 -14.19 -5.06 -27.76
C ALA A 406 -13.20 -4.48 -28.78
N LEU A 407 -13.55 -4.50 -30.08
CA LEU A 407 -12.69 -4.03 -31.18
C LEU A 407 -13.39 -3.06 -32.13
N SER A 408 -14.74 -2.99 -32.17
CA SER A 408 -15.49 -2.18 -33.13
C SER A 408 -15.19 -0.69 -33.06
N ASN A 409 -14.86 -0.20 -31.87
CA ASN A 409 -14.64 1.22 -31.58
C ASN A 409 -13.15 1.65 -31.73
N MET A 410 -12.25 0.73 -32.09
CA MET A 410 -10.81 0.99 -32.17
C MET A 410 -10.33 1.33 -33.59
N GLU A 411 -9.49 2.35 -33.73
CA GLU A 411 -8.88 2.74 -35.01
C GLU A 411 -7.55 2.00 -35.29
N LEU A 412 -7.56 0.67 -35.12
CA LEU A 412 -6.40 -0.20 -35.33
C LEU A 412 -5.85 -0.09 -36.76
N LYS A 413 -4.58 0.32 -36.88
CA LYS A 413 -3.81 0.35 -38.13
C LYS A 413 -3.14 -0.99 -38.42
N VAL A 414 -2.75 -1.70 -37.37
CA VAL A 414 -2.14 -3.03 -37.42
C VAL A 414 -2.87 -3.96 -36.45
N PHE A 415 -3.53 -4.96 -37.01
CA PHE A 415 -4.17 -6.04 -36.25
C PHE A 415 -3.56 -7.37 -36.69
N ILE A 416 -2.99 -8.11 -35.74
CA ILE A 416 -2.37 -9.40 -36.00
C ILE A 416 -3.11 -10.48 -35.21
N LEU A 417 -4.03 -11.15 -35.89
CA LEU A 417 -4.73 -12.33 -35.40
C LEU A 417 -4.35 -13.54 -36.27
N ASN A 418 -3.93 -14.62 -35.62
CA ASN A 418 -3.74 -15.92 -36.24
C ASN A 418 -4.26 -17.00 -35.28
N THR A 419 -5.46 -17.50 -35.56
CA THR A 419 -6.16 -18.55 -34.81
C THR A 419 -6.89 -19.49 -35.76
N SER A 420 -6.94 -20.77 -35.38
CA SER A 420 -7.75 -21.81 -36.02
C SER A 420 -8.75 -22.45 -35.04
N SER A 421 -9.09 -21.73 -33.97
CA SER A 421 -9.88 -22.21 -32.83
C SER A 421 -11.28 -21.59 -32.76
N LEU A 422 -11.70 -20.80 -33.76
CA LEU A 422 -12.90 -19.94 -33.66
C LEU A 422 -14.21 -20.75 -33.64
N LEU A 423 -15.12 -20.31 -32.78
CA LEU A 423 -16.54 -20.63 -32.79
C LEU A 423 -17.23 -19.71 -33.79
N CYS A 424 -17.47 -20.18 -35.01
CA CYS A 424 -18.11 -19.40 -36.07
C CYS A 424 -19.65 -19.46 -35.96
N ASP A 425 -20.14 -19.07 -34.78
CA ASP A 425 -21.55 -18.88 -34.44
C ASP A 425 -22.03 -17.47 -34.79
N CYS A 426 -23.31 -17.16 -34.53
CA CYS A 426 -23.88 -15.84 -34.79
C CYS A 426 -23.19 -14.68 -34.02
N HIS A 427 -22.52 -14.94 -32.89
CA HIS A 427 -21.76 -13.93 -32.16
C HIS A 427 -20.44 -13.56 -32.85
N MET A 428 -19.96 -14.37 -33.80
CA MET A 428 -18.77 -14.08 -34.62
C MET A 428 -19.08 -13.56 -36.03
N GLN A 429 -20.36 -13.48 -36.43
CA GLN A 429 -20.82 -13.00 -37.75
C GLN A 429 -20.24 -11.62 -38.13
N TRP A 430 -20.03 -10.73 -37.15
CA TRP A 430 -19.50 -9.37 -37.34
C TRP A 430 -18.03 -9.32 -37.77
N LEU A 431 -17.24 -10.37 -37.50
CA LEU A 431 -15.79 -10.31 -37.66
C LEU A 431 -15.39 -10.24 -39.14
N ALA A 432 -16.05 -10.99 -40.01
CA ALA A 432 -15.74 -11.01 -41.45
C ALA A 432 -15.92 -9.63 -42.13
N PRO A 433 -17.04 -8.90 -41.97
CA PRO A 433 -17.17 -7.55 -42.54
C PRO A 433 -16.23 -6.54 -41.88
N TRP A 434 -16.00 -6.60 -40.56
CA TRP A 434 -15.03 -5.71 -39.87
C TRP A 434 -13.60 -5.91 -40.37
N LEU A 435 -13.18 -7.16 -40.60
CA LEU A 435 -11.89 -7.49 -41.21
C LEU A 435 -11.76 -7.05 -42.69
N THR A 436 -12.88 -6.75 -43.36
CA THR A 436 -12.92 -6.32 -44.77
C THR A 436 -13.01 -4.80 -44.91
N ASP A 437 -13.65 -4.11 -43.97
CA ASP A 437 -13.75 -2.64 -43.91
C ASP A 437 -12.41 -1.97 -43.60
N LYS A 438 -11.60 -2.58 -42.72
CA LYS A 438 -10.35 -1.99 -42.22
C LYS A 438 -9.14 -2.36 -43.10
N PRO A 439 -8.40 -1.37 -43.65
CA PRO A 439 -7.22 -1.61 -44.49
C PRO A 439 -5.98 -1.94 -43.64
N PHE A 440 -5.99 -3.08 -42.95
CA PHE A 440 -4.86 -3.52 -42.12
C PHE A 440 -3.59 -3.74 -42.94
N GLN A 441 -2.44 -3.35 -42.38
CA GLN A 441 -1.12 -3.56 -43.01
C GLN A 441 -0.64 -5.02 -42.97
N THR A 442 -1.40 -5.92 -42.34
CA THR A 442 -1.04 -7.30 -42.00
C THR A 442 -2.16 -8.27 -42.37
N SER A 443 -1.81 -9.42 -42.94
CA SER A 443 -2.77 -10.48 -43.26
C SER A 443 -3.27 -11.18 -41.99
N VAL A 444 -4.56 -11.02 -41.69
CA VAL A 444 -5.24 -11.74 -40.60
C VAL A 444 -5.58 -13.17 -41.04
N SER A 445 -5.36 -14.13 -40.14
CA SER A 445 -5.74 -15.54 -40.31
C SER A 445 -6.74 -15.92 -39.22
N ALA A 446 -8.02 -15.93 -39.60
CA ALA A 446 -9.14 -16.32 -38.75
C ALA A 446 -9.84 -17.51 -39.39
N VAL A 447 -9.75 -18.68 -38.75
CA VAL A 447 -10.25 -19.98 -39.22
C VAL A 447 -11.11 -20.65 -38.15
N CYS A 448 -12.23 -21.22 -38.59
CA CYS A 448 -13.22 -21.86 -37.72
C CYS A 448 -12.78 -23.26 -37.27
N ALA A 449 -12.95 -23.56 -35.98
CA ALA A 449 -12.93 -24.91 -35.43
C ALA A 449 -14.34 -25.51 -35.33
N HIS A 450 -15.35 -24.64 -35.14
CA HIS A 450 -16.75 -25.01 -34.94
C HIS A 450 -17.67 -24.00 -35.63
N PRO A 451 -18.91 -24.33 -36.01
CA PRO A 451 -19.50 -25.68 -36.09
C PRO A 451 -18.81 -26.58 -37.12
N ALA A 452 -19.03 -27.90 -37.02
CA ALA A 452 -18.28 -28.92 -37.77
C ALA A 452 -18.41 -28.82 -39.30
N ASN A 453 -19.48 -28.20 -39.81
CA ASN A 453 -19.67 -27.88 -41.23
C ASN A 453 -18.79 -26.70 -41.71
N LEU A 454 -18.31 -25.84 -40.80
CA LEU A 454 -17.43 -24.71 -41.07
C LEU A 454 -15.96 -24.98 -40.70
N LEU A 455 -15.66 -26.14 -40.08
CA LEU A 455 -14.31 -26.56 -39.68
C LEU A 455 -13.26 -26.37 -40.80
N GLY A 456 -12.19 -25.64 -40.48
CA GLY A 456 -11.08 -25.37 -41.39
C GLY A 456 -11.34 -24.27 -42.43
N GLN A 457 -12.56 -23.71 -42.50
CA GLN A 457 -12.87 -22.58 -43.37
C GLN A 457 -12.44 -21.26 -42.73
N SER A 458 -12.00 -20.29 -43.55
CA SER A 458 -11.70 -18.93 -43.06
C SER A 458 -12.96 -18.09 -42.99
N VAL A 459 -13.10 -17.25 -41.95
CA VAL A 459 -14.28 -16.39 -41.75
C VAL A 459 -14.58 -15.48 -42.95
N LEU A 460 -13.56 -15.09 -43.72
CA LEU A 460 -13.68 -14.25 -44.92
C LEU A 460 -14.26 -14.99 -46.14
N ALA A 461 -14.41 -16.32 -46.08
CA ALA A 461 -14.92 -17.17 -47.15
C ALA A 461 -16.34 -17.72 -46.89
N ILE A 462 -16.94 -17.39 -45.73
CA ILE A 462 -18.21 -17.95 -45.25
C ILE A 462 -19.34 -16.91 -45.47
N SER A 463 -20.51 -17.34 -45.96
CA SER A 463 -21.67 -16.45 -46.07
C SER A 463 -22.16 -16.02 -44.68
N LEU A 464 -22.59 -14.77 -44.53
CA LEU A 464 -23.07 -14.25 -43.24
C LEU A 464 -24.26 -15.06 -42.69
N ASP A 465 -25.09 -15.64 -43.56
CA ASP A 465 -26.24 -16.48 -43.18
C ASP A 465 -25.85 -17.83 -42.54
N ASN A 466 -24.59 -18.27 -42.68
CA ASN A 466 -24.11 -19.53 -42.11
C ASN A 466 -23.69 -19.41 -40.63
N PHE A 467 -23.58 -18.18 -40.10
CA PHE A 467 -23.21 -17.91 -38.71
C PHE A 467 -24.49 -17.96 -37.83
N VAL A 468 -24.84 -19.17 -37.38
CA VAL A 468 -26.03 -19.44 -36.55
C VAL A 468 -25.67 -19.70 -35.09
N CYS A 469 -26.62 -19.53 -34.17
CA CYS A 469 -26.46 -19.81 -32.73
C CYS A 469 -27.35 -20.98 -32.27
N ASP A 470 -27.53 -21.99 -33.13
CA ASP A 470 -28.32 -23.20 -32.84
C ASP A 470 -27.60 -24.16 -31.86
N ASP A 471 -26.32 -23.90 -31.58
CA ASP A 471 -25.41 -24.71 -30.77
C ASP A 471 -24.45 -23.79 -29.98
N PHE A 472 -24.34 -23.99 -28.67
CA PHE A 472 -23.50 -23.24 -27.74
C PHE A 472 -22.49 -24.17 -27.03
N PRO A 473 -21.42 -24.59 -27.73
CA PRO A 473 -20.49 -25.61 -27.23
C PRO A 473 -19.55 -25.10 -26.12
N LYS A 474 -19.49 -23.78 -25.89
CA LYS A 474 -18.79 -23.11 -24.79
C LYS A 474 -19.72 -23.08 -23.56
N PRO A 475 -19.22 -23.31 -22.31
CA PRO A 475 -20.09 -23.34 -21.14
C PRO A 475 -20.79 -21.99 -20.89
N HIS A 476 -22.11 -22.02 -20.70
CA HIS A 476 -22.92 -20.87 -20.31
C HIS A 476 -23.32 -21.00 -18.83
N ILE A 477 -22.88 -20.06 -17.98
CA ILE A 477 -23.22 -20.09 -16.54
C ILE A 477 -24.68 -19.65 -16.35
N THR A 478 -25.51 -20.53 -15.82
CA THR A 478 -26.96 -20.35 -15.60
C THR A 478 -27.31 -20.08 -14.13
N VAL A 479 -26.47 -20.49 -13.19
CA VAL A 479 -26.58 -20.12 -11.77
C VAL A 479 -25.25 -19.59 -11.27
N HIS A 480 -25.32 -18.40 -10.69
CA HIS A 480 -24.20 -17.65 -10.14
C HIS A 480 -24.09 -17.83 -8.62
N PRO A 481 -22.89 -17.79 -8.01
CA PRO A 481 -22.73 -17.71 -6.57
C PRO A 481 -23.31 -16.40 -6.02
N ASN A 482 -23.86 -16.47 -4.81
CA ASN A 482 -24.48 -15.35 -4.13
C ASN A 482 -23.53 -14.70 -3.11
N THR A 483 -23.48 -13.37 -3.10
CA THR A 483 -22.91 -12.58 -2.01
C THR A 483 -23.59 -12.95 -0.69
N SER A 484 -22.81 -13.17 0.37
CA SER A 484 -23.29 -13.65 1.67
C SER A 484 -22.49 -13.08 2.84
N VAL A 485 -23.13 -13.07 4.01
CA VAL A 485 -22.50 -12.74 5.29
C VAL A 485 -22.54 -13.98 6.17
N ALA A 486 -21.40 -14.36 6.73
CA ALA A 486 -21.24 -15.52 7.59
C ALA A 486 -20.85 -15.09 9.01
N LEU A 487 -21.22 -15.91 10.00
CA LEU A 487 -20.64 -15.82 11.34
C LEU A 487 -19.36 -16.64 11.40
N ARG A 488 -18.34 -16.11 12.07
CA ARG A 488 -17.08 -16.81 12.36
C ARG A 488 -17.37 -18.18 13.01
N GLY A 489 -16.81 -19.25 12.44
CA GLY A 489 -17.00 -20.64 12.87
C GLY A 489 -18.15 -21.39 12.17
N ASN A 490 -19.01 -20.72 11.41
CA ASN A 490 -20.05 -21.40 10.62
C ASN A 490 -19.46 -22.00 9.33
N ASN A 491 -20.18 -22.96 8.73
CA ASN A 491 -19.88 -23.44 7.38
C ASN A 491 -20.67 -22.64 6.34
N VAL A 492 -20.05 -22.36 5.20
CA VAL A 492 -20.65 -21.70 4.04
C VAL A 492 -20.57 -22.62 2.82
N THR A 493 -21.48 -22.48 1.87
CA THR A 493 -21.39 -23.16 0.57
C THR A 493 -21.80 -22.21 -0.53
N LEU A 494 -20.91 -22.01 -1.50
CA LEU A 494 -21.17 -21.23 -2.71
C LEU A 494 -21.45 -22.20 -3.86
N SER A 495 -22.52 -21.97 -4.60
CA SER A 495 -22.97 -22.84 -5.69
C SER A 495 -22.89 -22.13 -7.02
N CYS A 496 -22.56 -22.87 -8.08
CA CYS A 496 -22.48 -22.38 -9.45
C CYS A 496 -22.90 -23.49 -10.41
N VAL A 497 -23.66 -23.15 -11.46
CA VAL A 497 -24.16 -24.10 -12.46
C VAL A 497 -23.93 -23.52 -13.86
N ALA A 498 -23.46 -24.36 -14.77
CA ALA A 498 -23.35 -24.05 -16.20
C ALA A 498 -24.05 -25.11 -17.05
N SER A 499 -24.42 -24.77 -18.28
CA SER A 499 -24.86 -25.71 -19.31
C SER A 499 -24.08 -25.54 -20.62
N SER A 500 -24.11 -26.56 -21.46
CA SER A 500 -23.66 -26.52 -22.86
C SER A 500 -24.37 -27.61 -23.65
N SER A 501 -24.58 -27.36 -24.95
CA SER A 501 -25.02 -28.35 -25.94
C SER A 501 -23.93 -29.34 -26.37
N SER A 502 -22.67 -29.17 -25.92
CA SER A 502 -21.58 -30.10 -26.23
C SER A 502 -21.35 -31.15 -25.15
N ASP A 503 -21.19 -32.42 -25.56
CA ASP A 503 -20.71 -33.54 -24.74
C ASP A 503 -19.28 -33.34 -24.16
N SER A 504 -18.61 -32.23 -24.48
CA SER A 504 -17.26 -31.92 -24.03
C SER A 504 -17.18 -31.79 -22.50
N SER A 505 -16.38 -32.67 -21.88
CA SER A 505 -16.17 -32.69 -20.43
C SER A 505 -15.79 -31.32 -19.87
N MET A 506 -16.64 -30.77 -19.00
CA MET A 506 -16.35 -29.53 -18.28
C MET A 506 -15.43 -29.76 -17.09
N SER A 507 -14.53 -28.80 -16.86
CA SER A 507 -13.74 -28.62 -15.66
C SER A 507 -14.16 -27.32 -14.95
N THR A 508 -13.80 -27.20 -13.68
CA THR A 508 -14.07 -26.02 -12.87
C THR A 508 -12.84 -25.60 -12.08
N ALA A 509 -12.69 -24.30 -11.86
CA ALA A 509 -11.79 -23.72 -10.88
C ALA A 509 -12.55 -22.67 -10.07
N TRP A 510 -12.43 -22.71 -8.75
CA TRP A 510 -12.91 -21.62 -7.89
C TRP A 510 -11.80 -20.61 -7.64
N ARG A 511 -12.19 -19.34 -7.56
CA ARG A 511 -11.28 -18.24 -7.25
C ARG A 511 -11.72 -17.45 -6.04
N LYS A 512 -10.75 -16.85 -5.35
CA LYS A 512 -10.92 -15.87 -4.27
C LYS A 512 -10.02 -14.69 -4.56
N ASP A 513 -10.59 -13.49 -4.66
CA ASP A 513 -9.85 -12.23 -4.88
C ASP A 513 -8.90 -12.26 -6.11
N GLY A 514 -9.27 -13.03 -7.13
CA GLY A 514 -8.50 -13.24 -8.37
C GLY A 514 -7.59 -14.48 -8.35
N GLU A 515 -7.23 -15.01 -7.18
CA GLU A 515 -6.40 -16.21 -7.02
C GLU A 515 -7.19 -17.50 -7.21
N VAL A 516 -6.55 -18.53 -7.76
CA VAL A 516 -7.14 -19.88 -7.92
C VAL A 516 -7.00 -20.68 -6.63
N LEU A 517 -8.10 -21.28 -6.17
CA LEU A 517 -8.15 -22.15 -5.00
C LEU A 517 -7.87 -23.61 -5.39
N TYR A 518 -6.61 -24.05 -5.22
CA TYR A 518 -6.19 -25.41 -5.57
C TYR A 518 -6.67 -26.46 -4.57
N ASP A 519 -6.51 -26.21 -3.26
CA ASP A 519 -6.78 -27.17 -2.17
C ASP A 519 -8.17 -27.00 -1.53
N ALA A 520 -9.14 -26.48 -2.28
CA ALA A 520 -10.49 -26.22 -1.77
C ALA A 520 -11.40 -27.46 -1.78
N GLU A 521 -12.28 -27.57 -0.78
CA GLU A 521 -13.34 -28.59 -0.75
C GLU A 521 -14.43 -28.25 -1.78
N VAL A 522 -14.26 -28.77 -3.00
CA VAL A 522 -15.19 -28.55 -4.12
C VAL A 522 -15.92 -29.85 -4.47
N HIS A 523 -17.25 -29.84 -4.42
CA HIS A 523 -18.09 -30.94 -4.89
C HIS A 523 -18.65 -30.64 -6.28
N ASN A 524 -18.45 -31.56 -7.22
CA ASN A 524 -18.82 -31.39 -8.63
C ASN A 524 -19.67 -32.56 -9.11
N TYR A 525 -20.75 -32.27 -9.85
CA TYR A 525 -21.50 -33.29 -10.57
C TYR A 525 -22.03 -32.75 -11.91
N ALA A 526 -22.09 -33.64 -12.90
CA ALA A 526 -22.67 -33.36 -14.20
C ALA A 526 -23.92 -34.22 -14.43
N ARG A 527 -24.90 -33.69 -15.15
CA ARG A 527 -26.11 -34.41 -15.58
C ARG A 527 -26.50 -33.96 -16.98
N TYR A 528 -27.07 -34.86 -17.77
CA TYR A 528 -27.77 -34.47 -19.00
C TYR A 528 -29.22 -34.11 -18.68
N GLN A 529 -29.70 -33.03 -19.26
CA GLN A 529 -31.08 -32.56 -19.13
C GLN A 529 -31.50 -31.89 -20.45
N ASP A 530 -32.62 -32.32 -21.03
CA ASP A 530 -33.23 -31.75 -22.25
C ASP A 530 -32.31 -31.68 -23.50
N GLY A 531 -31.20 -32.43 -23.48
CA GLY A 531 -30.16 -32.46 -24.53
C GLY A 531 -28.87 -31.72 -24.16
N GLU A 532 -28.88 -30.93 -23.08
CA GLU A 532 -27.73 -30.18 -22.58
C GLU A 532 -26.95 -30.93 -21.50
N LEU A 533 -25.63 -30.75 -21.47
CA LEU A 533 -24.77 -31.12 -20.37
C LEU A 533 -24.80 -30.02 -19.30
N ILE A 534 -25.50 -30.24 -18.20
CA ILE A 534 -25.53 -29.34 -17.05
C ILE A 534 -24.47 -29.77 -16.02
N TYR A 535 -23.57 -28.84 -15.68
CA TYR A 535 -22.50 -29.03 -14.71
C TYR A 535 -22.72 -28.15 -13.48
N THR A 536 -22.82 -28.77 -12.30
CA THR A 536 -22.93 -28.07 -11.02
C THR A 536 -21.61 -28.19 -10.25
N THR A 537 -21.13 -27.07 -9.71
CA THR A 537 -19.97 -26.99 -8.82
C THR A 537 -20.35 -26.28 -7.52
N MET A 538 -19.93 -26.83 -6.38
CA MET A 538 -20.16 -26.27 -5.06
C MET A 538 -18.84 -26.16 -4.30
N LEU A 539 -18.48 -24.95 -3.88
CA LEU A 539 -17.35 -24.70 -2.98
C LEU A 539 -17.86 -24.69 -1.54
N HIS A 540 -17.33 -25.59 -0.71
CA HIS A 540 -17.59 -25.65 0.71
C HIS A 540 -16.46 -24.93 1.47
N LEU A 541 -16.84 -24.05 2.40
CA LEU A 541 -15.92 -23.36 3.32
C LEU A 541 -16.32 -23.78 4.74
N LEU A 542 -15.46 -24.53 5.41
CA LEU A 542 -15.74 -25.06 6.75
C LEU A 542 -15.13 -24.18 7.84
N ASN A 543 -15.84 -23.97 8.95
CA ASN A 543 -15.38 -23.20 10.10
C ASN A 543 -14.82 -21.80 9.70
N VAL A 544 -15.62 -21.07 8.93
CA VAL A 544 -15.24 -19.82 8.26
C VAL A 544 -14.63 -18.79 9.21
N ASN A 545 -13.55 -18.16 8.78
CA ASN A 545 -12.79 -17.17 9.55
C ASN A 545 -12.40 -15.95 8.68
N PHE A 546 -11.76 -14.94 9.27
CA PHE A 546 -11.45 -13.69 8.56
C PHE A 546 -10.51 -13.83 7.34
N THR A 547 -9.71 -14.90 7.22
CA THR A 547 -8.95 -15.17 5.96
C THR A 547 -9.86 -15.47 4.78
N ASP A 548 -11.09 -15.89 5.05
CA ASP A 548 -12.07 -16.37 4.08
C ASP A 548 -13.01 -15.24 3.63
N GLU A 549 -12.94 -14.04 4.22
CA GLU A 549 -13.56 -12.84 3.65
C GLU A 549 -12.88 -12.51 2.30
N GLY A 550 -13.67 -12.37 1.23
CA GLY A 550 -13.16 -12.11 -0.11
C GLY A 550 -14.24 -12.13 -1.19
N ARG A 551 -13.84 -11.87 -2.43
CA ARG A 551 -14.66 -11.97 -3.65
C ARG A 551 -14.46 -13.34 -4.31
N TYR A 552 -15.44 -14.23 -4.19
CA TYR A 552 -15.43 -15.56 -4.76
C TYR A 552 -16.06 -15.62 -6.15
N GLN A 553 -15.53 -16.51 -7.00
CA GLN A 553 -15.97 -16.66 -8.38
C GLN A 553 -15.76 -18.10 -8.85
N CYS A 554 -16.72 -18.67 -9.60
CA CYS A 554 -16.48 -19.92 -10.32
C CYS A 554 -16.01 -19.62 -11.75
N VAL A 555 -15.14 -20.49 -12.25
CA VAL A 555 -14.70 -20.53 -13.66
C VAL A 555 -15.03 -21.92 -14.17
N VAL A 556 -15.91 -22.02 -15.17
CA VAL A 556 -16.25 -23.30 -15.80
C VAL A 556 -15.68 -23.30 -17.21
N SER A 557 -14.98 -24.36 -17.62
CA SER A 557 -14.32 -24.43 -18.92
C SER A 557 -14.41 -25.80 -19.57
N ASN A 558 -14.39 -25.85 -20.89
CA ASN A 558 -14.20 -27.06 -21.68
C ASN A 558 -13.23 -26.75 -22.86
N HIS A 559 -13.20 -27.61 -23.88
CA HIS A 559 -12.32 -27.40 -25.05
C HIS A 559 -12.69 -26.16 -25.88
N PHE A 560 -13.95 -25.69 -25.82
CA PHE A 560 -14.47 -24.55 -26.57
C PHE A 560 -14.42 -23.22 -25.80
N GLY A 561 -13.87 -23.21 -24.58
CA GLY A 561 -13.53 -21.99 -23.86
C GLY A 561 -13.84 -22.02 -22.37
N SER A 562 -13.56 -20.89 -21.73
CA SER A 562 -13.85 -20.61 -20.32
C SER A 562 -15.05 -19.66 -20.22
N ASN A 563 -15.77 -19.71 -19.10
CA ASN A 563 -16.77 -18.72 -18.70
C ASN A 563 -16.67 -18.47 -17.19
N TYR A 564 -17.03 -17.26 -16.75
CA TYR A 564 -16.73 -16.70 -15.44
C TYR A 564 -18.02 -16.18 -14.79
N SER A 565 -18.23 -16.46 -13.51
CA SER A 565 -19.40 -15.93 -12.80
C SER A 565 -19.24 -14.46 -12.44
N ASN A 566 -20.31 -13.87 -11.89
CA ASN A 566 -20.18 -12.73 -10.98
C ASN A 566 -19.16 -13.01 -9.85
N ARG A 567 -18.67 -11.94 -9.23
CA ARG A 567 -17.78 -12.01 -8.06
C ARG A 567 -18.62 -11.85 -6.77
N ALA A 568 -18.99 -12.95 -6.16
CA ALA A 568 -19.78 -13.01 -4.93
C ALA A 568 -18.92 -12.62 -3.72
N LYS A 569 -19.30 -11.58 -2.96
CA LYS A 569 -18.57 -11.23 -1.74
C LYS A 569 -19.00 -12.14 -0.58
N LEU A 570 -18.03 -12.77 0.09
CA LEU A 570 -18.21 -13.32 1.43
C LEU A 570 -17.67 -12.30 2.44
N THR A 571 -18.50 -11.93 3.42
CA THR A 571 -18.08 -11.13 4.59
C THR A 571 -18.23 -11.94 5.87
N VAL A 572 -17.25 -11.83 6.76
CA VAL A 572 -17.18 -12.61 8.00
C VAL A 572 -17.34 -11.71 9.21
N ASN A 573 -18.47 -11.87 9.90
CA ASN A 573 -18.79 -11.16 11.13
C ASN A 573 -18.57 -12.07 12.35
N GLU A 574 -18.37 -11.47 13.51
CA GLU A 574 -18.24 -12.13 14.80
C GLU A 574 -19.24 -11.49 15.77
N MET A 575 -20.12 -12.31 16.37
CA MET A 575 -21.08 -11.82 17.36
C MET A 575 -20.33 -11.21 18.55
N PRO A 576 -20.84 -10.12 19.14
CA PRO A 576 -20.07 -9.42 20.16
C PRO A 576 -20.05 -10.17 21.49
N SER A 577 -18.96 -9.99 22.25
CA SER A 577 -18.70 -10.59 23.56
C SER A 577 -18.34 -9.51 24.58
N PHE A 578 -18.81 -9.64 25.82
CA PHE A 578 -18.50 -8.66 26.88
C PHE A 578 -17.07 -8.84 27.40
N LEU A 579 -16.26 -7.80 27.25
CA LEU A 579 -15.00 -7.61 27.97
C LEU A 579 -15.26 -7.09 29.40
N LYS A 580 -16.30 -6.27 29.57
CA LYS A 580 -16.78 -5.78 30.87
C LYS A 580 -18.31 -5.70 30.86
N THR A 581 -18.93 -6.10 31.97
CA THR A 581 -20.35 -5.89 32.25
C THR A 581 -20.52 -4.89 33.39
N PRO A 582 -21.60 -4.09 33.43
CA PRO A 582 -21.89 -3.24 34.57
C PRO A 582 -22.16 -4.08 35.84
N MET A 583 -21.96 -3.46 37.01
CA MET A 583 -22.16 -4.09 38.33
C MET A 583 -23.00 -3.18 39.22
N ASP A 584 -23.77 -3.77 40.15
CA ASP A 584 -24.61 -3.04 41.09
C ASP A 584 -23.79 -2.02 41.91
N LEU A 585 -24.29 -0.79 42.03
CA LEU A 585 -23.59 0.33 42.65
C LEU A 585 -24.49 1.03 43.67
N THR A 586 -24.04 1.11 44.93
CA THR A 586 -24.69 1.91 45.98
C THR A 586 -23.82 3.11 46.32
N ILE A 587 -24.36 4.34 46.21
CA ILE A 587 -23.58 5.57 46.31
C ILE A 587 -24.36 6.69 47.02
N ARG A 588 -23.66 7.76 47.44
CA ARG A 588 -24.27 8.92 48.13
C ARG A 588 -24.65 10.02 47.13
N THR A 589 -25.78 10.67 47.37
CA THR A 589 -26.23 11.90 46.69
C THR A 589 -25.11 12.94 46.64
N GLY A 590 -24.91 13.57 45.48
CA GLY A 590 -23.84 14.56 45.25
C GLY A 590 -22.49 13.99 44.82
N THR A 591 -22.30 12.66 44.83
CA THR A 591 -21.06 12.02 44.34
C THR A 591 -21.15 11.68 42.84
N MET A 592 -20.17 10.94 42.29
CA MET A 592 -20.15 10.49 40.90
C MET A 592 -20.35 8.97 40.83
N ALA A 593 -21.40 8.51 40.15
CA ALA A 593 -21.59 7.10 39.81
C ALA A 593 -20.82 6.76 38.53
N ARG A 594 -20.24 5.56 38.46
CA ARG A 594 -19.49 5.02 37.33
C ARG A 594 -19.97 3.60 37.05
N LEU A 595 -20.40 3.34 35.82
CA LEU A 595 -20.71 2.01 35.29
C LEU A 595 -19.80 1.78 34.07
N GLU A 596 -19.26 0.57 33.94
CA GLU A 596 -18.40 0.19 32.82
C GLU A 596 -19.12 -0.88 31.99
N CYS A 597 -19.06 -0.79 30.67
CA CYS A 597 -19.57 -1.84 29.79
C CYS A 597 -18.82 -1.84 28.46
N ALA A 598 -17.99 -2.85 28.26
CA ALA A 598 -17.06 -2.98 27.15
C ALA A 598 -17.36 -4.26 26.39
N ALA A 599 -17.31 -4.23 25.06
CA ALA A 599 -17.49 -5.41 24.22
C ALA A 599 -16.58 -5.41 22.99
N GLU A 600 -16.12 -6.60 22.63
CA GLU A 600 -15.41 -6.88 21.38
C GLU A 600 -16.36 -7.54 20.36
N GLY A 601 -15.92 -7.68 19.10
CA GLY A 601 -16.68 -8.30 18.02
C GLY A 601 -16.32 -7.72 16.64
N HIS A 602 -16.81 -8.32 15.55
CA HIS A 602 -16.55 -7.84 14.19
C HIS A 602 -17.84 -7.70 13.37
N PRO A 603 -18.16 -6.52 12.81
CA PRO A 603 -17.57 -5.20 13.11
C PRO A 603 -17.66 -4.85 14.61
N SER A 604 -16.85 -3.88 15.05
CA SER A 604 -16.82 -3.45 16.46
C SER A 604 -18.23 -3.06 16.96
N PRO A 605 -18.66 -3.55 18.13
CA PRO A 605 -20.01 -3.28 18.63
C PRO A 605 -20.17 -1.85 19.13
N GLN A 606 -21.37 -1.31 18.92
CA GLN A 606 -21.80 -0.06 19.54
C GLN A 606 -22.42 -0.34 20.91
N ILE A 607 -22.00 0.43 21.93
CA ILE A 607 -22.53 0.35 23.29
C ILE A 607 -23.69 1.34 23.47
N ALA A 608 -24.87 0.82 23.80
CA ALA A 608 -26.07 1.60 24.07
C ALA A 608 -26.61 1.34 25.48
N TRP A 609 -26.85 2.40 26.25
CA TRP A 609 -27.39 2.33 27.61
C TRP A 609 -28.89 2.63 27.65
N ARG A 610 -29.59 1.98 28.58
CA ARG A 610 -31.00 2.23 28.92
C ARG A 610 -31.17 2.30 30.43
N LYS A 611 -32.16 3.06 30.91
CA LYS A 611 -32.57 3.12 32.32
C LYS A 611 -34.01 2.62 32.44
N ASP A 612 -34.23 1.65 33.32
CA ASP A 612 -35.53 1.01 33.59
C ASP A 612 -36.25 0.53 32.31
N GLY A 613 -35.46 0.05 31.33
CA GLY A 613 -35.91 -0.39 30.00
C GLY A 613 -36.06 0.73 28.95
N GLY A 614 -36.14 1.99 29.37
CA GLY A 614 -36.31 3.17 28.52
C GLY A 614 -35.01 3.93 28.22
N THR A 615 -35.14 5.02 27.46
CA THR A 615 -34.04 5.93 27.08
C THR A 615 -34.12 7.29 27.77
N ASP A 616 -35.00 7.46 28.76
CA ASP A 616 -35.05 8.68 29.58
C ASP A 616 -34.07 8.58 30.75
N PHE A 617 -33.23 9.60 30.89
CA PHE A 617 -32.21 9.71 31.92
C PHE A 617 -32.33 11.09 32.57
N PRO A 618 -32.79 11.19 33.84
CA PRO A 618 -32.89 12.48 34.54
C PRO A 618 -31.56 13.25 34.55
N ALA A 619 -30.45 12.54 34.75
CA ALA A 619 -29.09 13.06 34.61
C ALA A 619 -28.75 13.63 33.22
N ALA A 620 -29.29 13.12 32.12
CA ALA A 620 -29.05 13.67 30.78
C ALA A 620 -29.75 15.02 30.58
N ARG A 621 -31.01 15.13 31.02
CA ARG A 621 -31.78 16.40 31.00
C ARG A 621 -31.04 17.53 31.74
N GLU A 622 -30.31 17.18 32.79
CA GLU A 622 -29.54 18.10 33.62
C GLU A 622 -28.05 18.23 33.24
N ARG A 623 -27.61 17.59 32.14
CA ARG A 623 -26.20 17.56 31.68
C ARG A 623 -25.21 17.02 32.73
N ARG A 624 -25.69 16.13 33.60
CA ARG A 624 -24.93 15.39 34.62
C ARG A 624 -24.45 14.03 34.14
N MET A 625 -25.07 13.50 33.07
CA MET A 625 -24.70 12.23 32.43
C MET A 625 -23.62 12.45 31.36
N HIS A 626 -22.61 11.59 31.38
CA HIS A 626 -21.50 11.60 30.45
C HIS A 626 -21.19 10.16 29.99
N VAL A 627 -20.78 10.03 28.73
CA VAL A 627 -20.28 8.78 28.14
C VAL A 627 -18.90 9.09 27.58
N MET A 628 -17.92 8.22 27.84
CA MET A 628 -16.60 8.25 27.20
C MET A 628 -16.55 7.10 26.20
N PRO A 629 -16.66 7.36 24.89
CA PRO A 629 -16.72 6.31 23.88
C PRO A 629 -15.44 5.45 23.82
N ASP A 630 -14.28 6.05 24.08
CA ASP A 630 -12.98 5.41 23.91
C ASP A 630 -12.55 4.52 25.10
N ASP A 631 -13.21 4.66 26.26
CA ASP A 631 -12.88 3.97 27.52
C ASP A 631 -13.98 2.99 27.99
N ASP A 632 -15.11 2.90 27.29
CA ASP A 632 -16.30 2.09 27.66
C ASP A 632 -16.93 2.47 29.03
N ILE A 633 -16.87 3.76 29.41
CA ILE A 633 -17.35 4.28 30.69
C ILE A 633 -18.62 5.13 30.52
N PHE A 634 -19.63 4.80 31.32
CA PHE A 634 -20.79 5.63 31.62
C PHE A 634 -20.63 6.26 33.02
N PHE A 635 -20.80 7.58 33.16
CA PHE A 635 -20.80 8.21 34.48
C PHE A 635 -21.88 9.29 34.65
N ILE A 636 -22.38 9.37 35.88
CA ILE A 636 -23.32 10.40 36.32
C ILE A 636 -22.63 11.21 37.41
N ALA A 637 -22.38 12.49 37.15
CA ALA A 637 -21.88 13.46 38.13
C ALA A 637 -23.03 13.97 39.02
N ASN A 638 -22.74 14.36 40.26
CA ASN A 638 -23.70 14.93 41.20
C ASN A 638 -25.01 14.11 41.26
N VAL A 639 -24.87 12.81 41.57
CA VAL A 639 -25.96 11.82 41.54
C VAL A 639 -27.10 12.25 42.46
N LYS A 640 -28.33 12.07 42.00
CA LYS A 640 -29.58 12.34 42.73
C LYS A 640 -30.40 11.07 42.93
N THR A 641 -31.36 11.12 43.85
CA THR A 641 -32.32 10.04 44.11
C THR A 641 -33.19 9.67 42.89
N GLU A 642 -33.45 10.62 41.98
CA GLU A 642 -34.13 10.37 40.69
C GLU A 642 -33.29 9.55 39.67
N ASP A 643 -31.97 9.47 39.85
CA ASP A 643 -31.10 8.64 39.01
C ASP A 643 -31.14 7.15 39.41
N MET A 644 -31.75 6.79 40.54
CA MET A 644 -31.91 5.40 40.99
C MET A 644 -32.69 4.57 39.96
N GLY A 645 -32.23 3.35 39.66
CA GLY A 645 -32.90 2.45 38.72
C GLY A 645 -32.00 1.31 38.22
N VAL A 646 -32.53 0.50 37.30
CA VAL A 646 -31.78 -0.56 36.60
C VAL A 646 -31.22 0.00 35.29
N TYR A 647 -29.90 -0.05 35.15
CA TYR A 647 -29.14 0.36 33.97
C TYR A 647 -28.80 -0.87 33.13
N SER A 648 -29.33 -0.92 31.92
CA SER A 648 -29.06 -1.96 30.93
C SER A 648 -28.07 -1.45 29.90
N CYS A 649 -26.90 -2.09 29.82
CA CYS A 649 -26.01 -1.96 28.68
C CYS A 649 -26.41 -2.97 27.60
N THR A 650 -26.39 -2.54 26.34
CA THR A 650 -26.53 -3.40 25.16
C THR A 650 -25.35 -3.13 24.22
N ALA A 651 -24.63 -4.18 23.84
CA ALA A 651 -23.61 -4.14 22.80
C ALA A 651 -24.19 -4.73 21.51
N GLN A 652 -24.05 -4.06 20.37
CA GLN A 652 -24.67 -4.46 19.11
C GLN A 652 -23.76 -4.24 17.89
N ASN A 653 -23.70 -5.22 16.99
CA ASN A 653 -23.07 -5.10 15.66
C ASN A 653 -23.91 -5.79 14.58
N ALA A 654 -23.35 -5.95 13.37
CA ALA A 654 -24.02 -6.59 12.23
C ALA A 654 -24.16 -8.13 12.32
N ALA A 655 -23.58 -8.78 13.34
CA ALA A 655 -23.78 -10.20 13.64
C ALA A 655 -24.85 -10.44 14.72
N GLY A 656 -25.08 -9.48 15.62
CA GLY A 656 -26.09 -9.63 16.68
C GLY A 656 -25.96 -8.60 17.80
N SER A 657 -26.61 -8.89 18.93
CA SER A 657 -26.61 -8.04 20.11
C SER A 657 -26.67 -8.85 21.40
N LEU A 658 -25.99 -8.39 22.46
CA LEU A 658 -26.05 -8.92 23.81
C LEU A 658 -26.25 -7.79 24.84
N SER A 659 -26.82 -8.12 25.99
CA SER A 659 -27.16 -7.13 27.03
C SER A 659 -26.84 -7.61 28.45
N ALA A 660 -26.48 -6.66 29.32
CA ALA A 660 -26.17 -6.87 30.73
C ALA A 660 -26.73 -5.72 31.59
N ASN A 661 -27.15 -6.04 32.82
CA ASN A 661 -27.89 -5.12 33.69
C ASN A 661 -27.16 -4.89 35.03
N ALA A 662 -27.32 -3.71 35.61
CA ALA A 662 -26.90 -3.36 36.96
C ALA A 662 -27.86 -2.37 37.63
N THR A 663 -27.85 -2.30 38.95
CA THR A 663 -28.75 -1.46 39.76
C THR A 663 -27.99 -0.31 40.40
N LEU A 664 -28.41 0.93 40.15
CA LEU A 664 -27.89 2.12 40.84
C LEU A 664 -28.78 2.47 42.03
N THR A 665 -28.24 2.44 43.24
CA THR A 665 -28.91 2.81 44.50
C THR A 665 -28.30 4.08 45.07
N VAL A 666 -29.15 5.04 45.46
CA VAL A 666 -28.71 6.38 45.91
C VAL A 666 -29.17 6.69 47.34
N LEU A 667 -28.21 7.07 48.18
CA LEU A 667 -28.39 7.37 49.60
C LEU A 667 -28.26 8.88 49.87
N GLU A 668 -29.08 9.43 50.75
CA GLU A 668 -29.20 10.87 51.03
C GLU A 668 -29.21 11.12 52.55
N THR A 669 -28.47 12.13 53.01
CA THR A 669 -28.46 12.53 54.42
C THR A 669 -29.81 13.10 54.87
N PRO A 670 -30.12 13.12 56.19
CA PRO A 670 -31.34 13.73 56.69
C PRO A 670 -31.40 15.23 56.35
N SER A 671 -32.56 15.72 55.91
CA SER A 671 -32.76 17.12 55.50
C SER A 671 -34.15 17.62 55.89
N PHE A 672 -34.31 18.93 56.14
CA PHE A 672 -35.63 19.55 56.31
C PHE A 672 -36.25 19.83 54.94
N GLN A 673 -37.42 19.23 54.63
CA GLN A 673 -38.09 19.46 53.34
C GLN A 673 -38.69 20.87 53.20
N ARG A 674 -38.84 21.59 54.32
CA ARG A 674 -39.30 22.97 54.41
C ARG A 674 -38.53 23.69 55.52
N PRO A 675 -38.32 25.01 55.43
CA PRO A 675 -37.90 25.80 56.58
C PRO A 675 -38.83 25.55 57.77
N LEU A 676 -38.24 25.52 58.96
CA LEU A 676 -39.02 25.47 60.20
C LEU A 676 -39.56 26.87 60.49
N GLU A 677 -40.86 26.96 60.76
CA GLU A 677 -41.57 28.23 60.95
C GLU A 677 -41.93 28.45 62.42
N ASP A 678 -41.48 29.58 62.97
CA ASP A 678 -41.92 30.09 64.27
C ASP A 678 -43.43 30.35 64.28
N ARG A 679 -44.06 30.20 65.45
CA ARG A 679 -45.52 30.31 65.60
C ARG A 679 -45.92 31.22 66.75
N THR A 680 -46.88 32.11 66.47
CA THR A 680 -47.64 32.84 67.48
C THR A 680 -49.06 32.29 67.51
N VAL A 681 -49.55 31.93 68.69
CA VAL A 681 -50.85 31.27 68.90
C VAL A 681 -51.57 32.01 70.03
N ALA A 682 -52.87 32.28 69.92
CA ALA A 682 -53.57 32.95 71.02
C ALA A 682 -53.75 31.98 72.19
N ARG A 683 -53.72 32.51 73.43
CA ARG A 683 -53.90 31.67 74.63
C ARG A 683 -55.23 30.89 74.56
N GLY A 684 -55.14 29.56 74.63
CA GLY A 684 -56.27 28.64 74.53
C GLY A 684 -56.49 28.02 73.15
N GLU A 685 -55.83 28.50 72.10
CA GLU A 685 -55.85 27.88 70.78
C GLU A 685 -54.90 26.66 70.71
N THR A 686 -54.93 25.92 69.59
CA THR A 686 -54.05 24.75 69.36
C THR A 686 -52.85 25.13 68.51
N ALA A 687 -51.64 24.97 69.05
CA ALA A 687 -50.40 25.10 68.29
C ALA A 687 -50.09 23.83 67.49
N VAL A 688 -49.51 24.00 66.29
CA VAL A 688 -48.99 22.90 65.47
C VAL A 688 -47.59 23.28 64.98
N LEU A 689 -46.59 22.51 65.41
CA LEU A 689 -45.19 22.68 65.06
C LEU A 689 -44.81 21.61 64.05
N GLN A 690 -44.24 22.00 62.90
CA GLN A 690 -44.03 21.12 61.75
C GLN A 690 -42.54 20.91 61.43
N CYS A 691 -42.12 19.66 61.36
CA CYS A 691 -40.77 19.20 61.02
C CYS A 691 -40.86 18.06 59.99
N ILE A 692 -40.96 18.40 58.69
CA ILE A 692 -40.97 17.39 57.61
C ILE A 692 -39.52 17.02 57.26
N ALA A 693 -39.19 15.74 57.36
CA ALA A 693 -37.84 15.22 57.08
C ALA A 693 -37.74 14.52 55.72
N GLY A 694 -36.65 14.77 54.99
CA GLY A 694 -36.19 14.05 53.79
C GLY A 694 -34.91 13.26 54.08
N GLY A 695 -34.49 12.42 53.13
CA GLY A 695 -33.31 11.56 53.24
C GLY A 695 -33.56 10.11 52.84
N SER A 696 -32.49 9.38 52.50
CA SER A 696 -32.50 8.01 52.00
C SER A 696 -31.37 7.22 52.68
N PRO A 697 -31.65 6.29 53.61
CA PRO A 697 -32.96 5.83 54.05
C PRO A 697 -33.76 6.86 54.87
N ALA A 698 -35.06 6.58 55.01
CA ALA A 698 -36.03 7.21 55.91
C ALA A 698 -35.45 7.69 57.27
N PRO A 699 -35.24 8.99 57.59
CA PRO A 699 -34.71 9.35 58.91
C PRO A 699 -35.77 9.21 60.03
N ARG A 700 -35.28 8.95 61.25
CA ARG A 700 -36.09 8.88 62.47
C ARG A 700 -36.12 10.23 63.17
N LEU A 701 -37.28 10.68 63.64
CA LEU A 701 -37.46 11.99 64.28
C LEU A 701 -37.65 11.91 65.80
N ASN A 702 -37.08 12.89 66.51
CA ASN A 702 -37.21 13.11 67.95
C ASN A 702 -37.33 14.63 68.26
N TRP A 703 -37.96 15.00 69.37
CA TRP A 703 -38.21 16.40 69.76
C TRP A 703 -37.74 16.72 71.19
N THR A 704 -37.25 17.95 71.38
CA THR A 704 -36.84 18.53 72.67
C THR A 704 -37.43 19.95 72.84
N LYS A 705 -37.51 20.47 74.07
CA LYS A 705 -38.00 21.84 74.37
C LYS A 705 -37.03 22.56 75.30
N ASP A 706 -36.73 23.81 74.97
CA ASP A 706 -35.80 24.69 75.69
C ASP A 706 -34.44 24.00 75.95
N ASP A 707 -33.99 23.28 74.92
CA ASP A 707 -32.80 22.42 74.87
C ASP A 707 -32.75 21.25 75.90
N GLY A 708 -33.82 21.04 76.67
CA GLY A 708 -34.08 19.88 77.51
C GLY A 708 -35.05 18.85 76.90
N PRO A 709 -35.30 17.70 77.56
CA PRO A 709 -36.28 16.72 77.07
C PRO A 709 -37.68 17.33 77.00
N LEU A 710 -38.42 17.04 75.93
CA LEU A 710 -39.80 17.50 75.79
C LEU A 710 -40.70 16.76 76.81
N MET A 711 -41.10 17.47 77.86
CA MET A 711 -41.99 16.96 78.90
C MET A 711 -43.43 16.90 78.40
N LEU A 712 -43.80 15.77 77.80
CA LEU A 712 -45.13 15.52 77.25
C LEU A 712 -46.20 15.52 78.35
N THR A 713 -47.38 16.03 78.00
CA THR A 713 -48.60 16.03 78.80
C THR A 713 -49.78 15.57 77.93
N GLU A 714 -50.95 15.34 78.52
CA GLU A 714 -52.18 14.97 77.77
C GLU A 714 -52.63 16.01 76.73
N ARG A 715 -52.01 17.21 76.71
CA ARG A 715 -52.22 18.25 75.70
C ARG A 715 -51.29 18.13 74.48
N HIS A 716 -50.25 17.30 74.54
CA HIS A 716 -49.23 17.14 73.50
C HIS A 716 -49.47 15.85 72.68
N PHE A 717 -49.56 15.98 71.34
CA PHE A 717 -49.79 14.86 70.42
C PHE A 717 -48.77 14.87 69.28
N PHE A 718 -48.30 13.68 68.88
CA PHE A 718 -47.50 13.51 67.66
C PHE A 718 -48.34 12.96 66.52
N ALA A 719 -48.12 13.46 65.31
CA ALA A 719 -48.70 12.95 64.07
C ALA A 719 -47.65 12.81 62.96
N ALA A 720 -47.99 12.09 61.90
CA ALA A 720 -47.16 11.84 60.72
C ALA A 720 -45.72 11.37 61.07
N ALA A 721 -45.59 10.24 61.78
CA ALA A 721 -44.30 9.67 62.20
C ALA A 721 -43.38 10.69 62.92
N ASN A 722 -43.94 11.40 63.90
CA ASN A 722 -43.31 12.48 64.68
C ASN A 722 -42.92 13.73 63.86
N GLN A 723 -43.41 13.91 62.62
CA GLN A 723 -43.17 15.14 61.84
C GLN A 723 -44.05 16.32 62.27
N LEU A 724 -45.13 16.06 63.00
CA LEU A 724 -46.00 17.10 63.58
C LEU A 724 -46.04 16.94 65.10
N LEU A 725 -45.84 18.04 65.82
CA LEU A 725 -46.10 18.17 67.26
C LEU A 725 -47.25 19.16 67.47
N ILE A 726 -48.35 18.67 68.01
CA ILE A 726 -49.61 19.39 68.24
C ILE A 726 -49.75 19.64 69.73
N ILE A 727 -50.12 20.87 70.12
CA ILE A 727 -50.28 21.28 71.52
C ILE A 727 -51.65 21.95 71.67
N VAL A 728 -52.57 21.33 72.40
CA VAL A 728 -53.94 21.81 72.61
C VAL A 728 -54.01 22.72 73.86
N ASP A 729 -54.91 23.70 73.86
CA ASP A 729 -55.07 24.69 74.95
C ASP A 729 -53.74 25.35 75.31
N THR A 730 -53.16 26.08 74.35
CA THR A 730 -51.79 26.61 74.44
C THR A 730 -51.70 27.68 75.53
N GLY A 731 -50.89 27.42 76.57
CA GLY A 731 -50.66 28.32 77.69
C GLY A 731 -49.27 28.95 77.70
N PRO A 732 -49.01 29.98 78.52
CA PRO A 732 -47.72 30.69 78.55
C PRO A 732 -46.48 29.82 78.86
N ALA A 733 -46.65 28.64 79.47
CA ALA A 733 -45.56 27.69 79.73
C ALA A 733 -45.20 26.81 78.52
N ASP A 734 -46.10 26.71 77.53
CA ASP A 734 -45.84 26.02 76.26
C ASP A 734 -44.99 26.89 75.33
N ALA A 735 -44.96 28.22 75.54
CA ALA A 735 -44.03 29.10 74.85
C ALA A 735 -42.57 28.66 75.10
N GLY A 736 -41.71 28.75 74.08
CA GLY A 736 -40.33 28.29 74.16
C GLY A 736 -39.76 27.81 72.82
N LYS A 737 -38.52 27.34 72.87
CA LYS A 737 -37.74 26.83 71.74
C LYS A 737 -37.92 25.31 71.62
N TYR A 738 -38.71 24.87 70.65
CA TYR A 738 -38.81 23.45 70.30
C TYR A 738 -37.72 23.09 69.30
N THR A 739 -37.04 21.96 69.52
CA THR A 739 -35.96 21.49 68.64
C THR A 739 -36.34 20.14 68.08
N CYS A 740 -36.36 20.02 66.75
CA CYS A 740 -36.52 18.77 66.03
C CYS A 740 -35.14 18.18 65.69
N ILE A 741 -34.98 16.87 65.87
CA ILE A 741 -33.75 16.12 65.62
C ILE A 741 -34.10 14.94 64.71
N MET A 742 -33.42 14.80 63.57
CA MET A 742 -33.65 13.71 62.61
C MET A 742 -32.36 12.94 62.31
N SER A 743 -32.41 11.60 62.19
CA SER A 743 -31.21 10.78 61.93
C SER A 743 -31.44 9.57 61.03
N ASN A 744 -30.45 9.25 60.18
CA ASN A 744 -30.39 8.02 59.38
C ASN A 744 -28.95 7.45 59.38
N THR A 745 -28.68 6.44 58.54
CA THR A 745 -27.36 5.78 58.46
C THR A 745 -26.22 6.68 57.96
N LEU A 746 -26.51 7.85 57.38
CA LEU A 746 -25.52 8.80 56.88
C LEU A 746 -25.28 10.02 57.78
N GLY A 747 -26.13 10.28 58.79
CA GLY A 747 -25.97 11.48 59.62
C GLY A 747 -27.11 11.79 60.58
N THR A 748 -27.06 12.97 61.18
CA THR A 748 -28.08 13.51 62.09
C THR A 748 -28.14 15.03 61.93
N GLU A 749 -29.35 15.57 61.75
CA GLU A 749 -29.61 16.99 61.47
C GLU A 749 -30.59 17.56 62.51
N ARG A 750 -30.51 18.87 62.79
CA ARG A 750 -31.28 19.55 63.85
C ARG A 750 -31.76 20.95 63.46
N GLY A 751 -32.91 21.34 63.99
CA GLY A 751 -33.50 22.65 63.71
C GLY A 751 -34.51 23.06 64.78
N HIS A 752 -34.85 24.34 64.81
CA HIS A 752 -35.60 24.97 65.90
C HIS A 752 -36.90 25.63 65.42
N ILE A 753 -37.89 25.69 66.29
CA ILE A 753 -39.15 26.45 66.16
C ILE A 753 -39.40 27.17 67.48
N TYR A 754 -39.61 28.48 67.44
CA TYR A 754 -40.06 29.26 68.60
C TYR A 754 -41.59 29.34 68.62
N LEU A 755 -42.19 28.83 69.70
CA LEU A 755 -43.61 29.02 70.00
C LEU A 755 -43.77 30.22 70.94
N SER A 756 -44.68 31.12 70.58
CA SER A 756 -45.04 32.32 71.35
C SER A 756 -46.56 32.38 71.55
N VAL A 757 -47.01 32.92 72.70
CA VAL A 757 -48.42 32.87 73.11
C VAL A 757 -48.94 34.26 73.43
N SER A 758 -49.97 34.72 72.71
CA SER A 758 -50.50 36.08 72.81
C SER A 758 -51.75 36.19 73.72
N PRO A 759 -51.93 37.33 74.42
CA PRO A 759 -53.15 37.63 75.17
C PRO A 759 -54.32 38.05 74.26
N SER A 760 -55.55 37.83 74.71
CA SER A 760 -56.79 38.06 73.94
C SER A 760 -57.28 39.53 74.01
N PRO A 761 -57.80 40.13 72.92
CA PRO A 761 -58.14 41.57 72.87
C PRO A 761 -59.63 41.91 73.08
N ASN A 762 -59.93 42.83 74.01
CA ASN A 762 -61.09 43.74 74.03
C ASN A 762 -60.91 44.81 75.13
N CYS A 763 -61.48 46.02 75.00
CA CYS A 763 -61.21 47.17 75.89
C CYS A 763 -62.39 48.17 76.03
N GLU A 764 -62.15 49.34 76.66
CA GLU A 764 -63.13 50.17 77.42
C GLU A 764 -63.94 51.28 76.64
N THR A 765 -64.55 52.21 77.39
CA THR A 765 -65.74 53.04 77.04
C THR A 765 -65.47 54.51 76.65
N GLY A 766 -66.45 55.19 76.02
CA GLY A 766 -66.41 56.63 75.64
C GLY A 766 -66.85 57.64 76.72
N ALA A 767 -67.23 58.89 76.42
CA ALA A 767 -67.48 59.55 75.12
C ALA A 767 -67.54 61.11 75.23
N ALA A 768 -67.38 61.86 74.12
CA ALA A 768 -67.96 63.21 73.88
C ALA A 768 -67.85 63.63 72.37
N TYR A 769 -68.61 64.63 71.93
CA TYR A 769 -68.67 65.15 70.54
C TYR A 769 -68.13 66.59 70.47
N GLU A 770 -67.43 66.96 69.38
CA GLU A 770 -67.77 68.15 68.55
C GLU A 770 -67.18 68.01 67.11
N GLN A 771 -67.18 69.08 66.32
CA GLN A 771 -67.28 69.04 64.85
C GLN A 771 -65.97 69.22 64.02
N ASP A 772 -66.13 68.94 62.71
CA ASP A 772 -65.33 69.35 61.54
C ASP A 772 -63.94 68.71 61.27
N GLY A 773 -63.60 68.62 59.98
CA GLY A 773 -62.24 68.31 59.46
C GLY A 773 -62.10 67.04 58.60
N TRP A 774 -62.20 67.17 57.27
CA TRP A 774 -61.77 66.13 56.32
C TRP A 774 -60.28 66.28 55.98
N THR A 775 -59.48 65.20 56.11
CA THR A 775 -58.23 65.05 55.33
C THR A 775 -58.00 63.62 54.84
N THR A 776 -57.75 63.52 53.55
CA THR A 776 -57.51 62.31 52.75
C THR A 776 -56.20 61.57 53.07
N VAL A 777 -56.27 60.27 53.39
CA VAL A 777 -55.24 59.26 53.04
C VAL A 777 -55.86 57.88 52.73
N GLY A 778 -56.86 57.44 53.50
CA GLY A 778 -57.33 56.04 53.56
C GLY A 778 -58.07 55.44 52.34
N ILE A 779 -57.98 56.01 51.14
CA ILE A 779 -58.77 55.59 49.96
C ILE A 779 -58.01 54.61 49.02
N VAL A 780 -56.68 54.53 49.12
CA VAL A 780 -55.85 53.91 48.05
C VAL A 780 -55.77 52.37 48.10
N VAL A 781 -55.83 51.74 49.28
CA VAL A 781 -55.43 50.31 49.41
C VAL A 781 -56.56 49.31 49.07
N ILE A 782 -57.82 49.61 49.42
CA ILE A 782 -58.93 48.66 49.27
C ILE A 782 -59.38 48.50 47.80
N VAL A 783 -59.11 49.49 46.94
CA VAL A 783 -59.45 49.44 45.50
C VAL A 783 -58.57 48.44 44.73
N VAL A 784 -57.31 48.24 45.14
CA VAL A 784 -56.34 47.40 44.42
C VAL A 784 -56.71 45.90 44.51
N VAL A 785 -57.12 45.44 45.70
CA VAL A 785 -57.32 44.00 45.98
C VAL A 785 -58.48 43.41 45.15
N CYS A 786 -59.55 44.17 44.92
CA CYS A 786 -60.69 43.70 44.12
C CYS A 786 -60.37 43.63 42.61
N CYS A 787 -59.38 44.37 42.11
CA CYS A 787 -59.06 44.42 40.69
C CYS A 787 -58.22 43.21 40.21
N VAL A 788 -57.32 42.69 41.05
CA VAL A 788 -56.38 41.61 40.69
C VAL A 788 -57.06 40.24 40.55
N VAL A 789 -58.11 39.98 41.34
CA VAL A 789 -58.87 38.73 41.28
C VAL A 789 -59.72 38.65 39.99
N GLY A 790 -60.24 39.78 39.51
CA GLY A 790 -61.07 39.83 38.30
C GLY A 790 -60.29 39.59 37.00
N THR A 791 -59.09 40.16 36.86
CA THR A 791 -58.29 40.05 35.62
C THR A 791 -57.68 38.65 35.41
N SER A 792 -57.36 37.97 36.51
CA SER A 792 -56.72 36.64 36.48
C SER A 792 -57.61 35.56 35.85
N LEU A 793 -58.93 35.61 36.06
CA LEU A 793 -59.89 34.65 35.50
C LEU A 793 -60.14 34.86 33.99
N VAL A 794 -60.02 36.09 33.49
CA VAL A 794 -60.24 36.39 32.06
C VAL A 794 -59.14 35.79 31.20
N TRP A 795 -57.87 35.89 31.63
CA TRP A 795 -56.74 35.34 30.86
C TRP A 795 -56.77 33.82 30.71
N VAL A 796 -57.25 33.09 31.72
CA VAL A 796 -57.42 31.63 31.65
C VAL A 796 -58.40 31.24 30.53
N ILE A 797 -59.50 31.98 30.37
CA ILE A 797 -60.51 31.75 29.32
C ILE A 797 -59.97 32.14 27.93
N VAL A 798 -59.21 33.23 27.83
CA VAL A 798 -58.60 33.68 26.56
C VAL A 798 -57.57 32.67 26.05
N ILE A 799 -56.67 32.17 26.91
CA ILE A 799 -55.66 31.18 26.53
C ILE A 799 -56.33 29.85 26.13
N TYR A 800 -57.38 29.43 26.86
CA TYR A 800 -58.16 28.24 26.53
C TYR A 800 -58.84 28.33 25.15
N HIS A 801 -59.31 29.50 24.74
CA HIS A 801 -59.93 29.70 23.43
C HIS A 801 -58.93 29.93 22.28
N MET A 802 -57.80 30.62 22.50
CA MET A 802 -56.79 30.81 21.45
C MET A 802 -56.11 29.51 21.04
N ARG A 803 -55.89 28.58 21.98
CA ARG A 803 -55.23 27.29 21.71
C ARG A 803 -56.11 26.27 20.95
N ARG A 804 -57.32 26.65 20.51
CA ARG A 804 -58.31 25.78 19.86
C ARG A 804 -58.77 26.30 18.49
N LYS A 805 -57.98 27.14 17.81
CA LYS A 805 -58.44 27.81 16.57
C LYS A 805 -57.41 28.11 15.47
N ASN A 806 -56.17 27.61 15.59
CA ASN A 806 -55.07 27.92 14.68
C ASN A 806 -54.38 26.69 14.05
N GLU A 807 -55.01 25.52 14.09
CA GLU A 807 -54.57 24.34 13.30
C GLU A 807 -55.40 24.24 12.02
N ASP A 808 -55.21 25.18 11.09
CA ASP A 808 -55.68 25.11 9.69
C ASP A 808 -54.92 26.13 8.81
N TYR A 809 -54.09 25.63 7.87
CA TYR A 809 -53.49 26.33 6.70
C TYR A 809 -52.52 27.54 6.94
N SER A 810 -51.47 27.81 6.14
CA SER A 810 -50.82 27.04 5.05
C SER A 810 -49.50 27.68 4.51
N ILE A 811 -48.49 26.85 4.20
CA ILE A 811 -47.69 26.77 2.94
C ILE A 811 -46.86 27.99 2.43
N THR A 812 -45.54 27.78 2.18
CA THR A 812 -44.56 28.50 1.29
C THR A 812 -44.10 29.94 1.63
N ASN A 813 -42.88 30.44 1.28
CA ASN A 813 -41.58 29.83 0.87
C ASN A 813 -40.40 30.86 0.98
N THR A 814 -39.18 30.41 0.65
CA THR A 814 -37.93 31.16 0.34
C THR A 814 -37.08 31.71 1.50
N ASP A 815 -35.74 31.55 1.53
CA ASP A 815 -34.85 30.64 0.76
C ASP A 815 -33.48 30.40 1.48
N GLU A 816 -32.91 29.20 1.24
CA GLU A 816 -31.49 28.76 1.31
C GLU A 816 -30.64 28.94 2.61
N MET A 817 -29.60 28.13 2.92
CA MET A 817 -28.89 27.11 2.13
C MET A 817 -28.25 25.99 3.02
N ASN A 818 -28.34 24.71 2.60
CA ASN A 818 -27.50 23.52 2.95
C ASN A 818 -27.33 23.09 4.45
N LEU A 819 -27.16 21.80 4.81
CA LEU A 819 -26.50 20.68 4.12
C LEU A 819 -27.08 19.29 4.51
N ALA A 820 -26.94 18.31 3.61
CA ALA A 820 -27.36 16.89 3.60
C ALA A 820 -27.44 16.05 4.90
N ALA A 821 -28.40 15.11 4.97
CA ALA A 821 -28.16 13.65 4.78
C ALA A 821 -29.35 12.76 5.21
N ASP A 822 -29.80 11.82 4.35
CA ASP A 822 -30.75 10.74 4.68
C ASP A 822 -30.03 9.41 4.99
N ILE A 823 -30.37 8.73 6.09
CA ILE A 823 -30.29 7.26 6.24
C ILE A 823 -31.49 6.79 7.10
N PRO A 824 -32.24 5.75 6.69
CA PRO A 824 -33.47 5.34 7.38
C PRO A 824 -33.25 4.32 8.51
N SER A 825 -34.19 4.26 9.45
CA SER A 825 -34.25 3.22 10.49
C SER A 825 -35.36 2.20 10.20
N TYR A 826 -35.00 0.91 10.21
CA TYR A 826 -35.95 -0.21 10.19
C TYR A 826 -35.44 -1.32 11.11
N LEU A 827 -36.28 -1.75 12.05
CA LEU A 827 -36.05 -2.96 12.85
C LEU A 827 -37.40 -3.60 13.18
N SER A 828 -37.58 -4.83 12.67
CA SER A 828 -38.38 -5.98 13.17
C SER A 828 -39.57 -5.73 14.15
N SER A 829 -40.68 -6.47 14.06
CA SER A 829 -40.61 -7.94 14.24
C SER A 829 -41.96 -8.69 14.10
N GLN A 830 -41.89 -9.94 13.60
CA GLN A 830 -42.70 -11.15 13.97
C GLN A 830 -44.23 -11.17 13.67
N GLY A 831 -44.82 -12.36 13.41
CA GLY A 831 -46.29 -12.53 13.59
C GLY A 831 -47.14 -13.42 12.64
N THR A 832 -46.59 -14.45 11.99
CA THR A 832 -47.29 -15.62 11.35
C THR A 832 -48.84 -15.77 11.45
N LEU A 833 -49.55 -15.96 10.30
CA LEU A 833 -50.31 -17.20 9.95
C LEU A 833 -51.22 -17.11 8.68
N SER A 834 -51.41 -18.28 8.04
CA SER A 834 -52.54 -18.74 7.18
C SER A 834 -53.09 -17.88 6.03
N GLU A 835 -52.69 -18.24 4.80
CA GLU A 835 -53.49 -18.72 3.62
C GLU A 835 -54.83 -18.06 3.16
N PRO A 836 -55.22 -18.25 1.87
CA PRO A 836 -55.90 -17.19 1.09
C PRO A 836 -57.36 -17.46 0.68
N GLN A 837 -58.01 -16.44 0.11
CA GLN A 837 -59.08 -16.63 -0.89
C GLN A 837 -59.08 -15.58 -2.02
N GLU A 838 -59.73 -16.01 -3.10
CA GLU A 838 -59.93 -15.41 -4.43
C GLU A 838 -60.60 -14.02 -4.43
N GLY A 839 -60.51 -13.26 -5.55
CA GLY A 839 -61.02 -11.87 -5.57
C GLY A 839 -61.45 -11.19 -6.89
N TYR A 840 -61.09 -11.67 -8.08
CA TYR A 840 -61.63 -11.28 -9.42
C TYR A 840 -61.62 -9.81 -9.93
N SER A 841 -61.55 -9.67 -11.27
CA SER A 841 -62.04 -8.54 -12.11
C SER A 841 -61.26 -7.20 -12.14
N ASN A 842 -61.24 -6.41 -13.22
CA ASN A 842 -61.20 -6.69 -14.69
C ASN A 842 -60.90 -5.38 -15.49
N SER A 843 -60.78 -5.48 -16.82
CA SER A 843 -60.65 -4.40 -17.85
C SER A 843 -59.34 -3.57 -17.82
N GLU A 844 -58.56 -3.41 -18.90
CA GLU A 844 -58.83 -2.82 -20.24
C GLU A 844 -59.07 -1.28 -20.17
N ALA A 845 -58.51 -0.39 -21.00
CA ALA A 845 -57.45 -0.39 -22.04
C ALA A 845 -56.98 1.09 -22.25
N GLY A 846 -56.06 1.55 -23.12
CA GLY A 846 -55.20 0.97 -24.17
C GLY A 846 -54.70 2.07 -25.15
N SER A 847 -53.76 1.76 -26.06
CA SER A 847 -53.19 2.65 -27.14
C SER A 847 -52.30 3.84 -26.66
N HIS A 848 -51.04 3.98 -27.15
CA HIS A 848 -50.54 4.82 -28.28
C HIS A 848 -50.24 6.31 -27.92
N GLN A 849 -49.22 7.02 -28.43
CA GLN A 849 -48.15 6.71 -29.41
C GLN A 849 -46.92 7.69 -29.34
N GLN A 850 -45.71 7.15 -29.54
CA GLN A 850 -44.55 7.70 -30.33
C GLN A 850 -43.85 9.07 -30.09
N LEU A 851 -42.49 8.98 -30.18
CA LEU A 851 -41.49 9.87 -30.82
C LEU A 851 -40.73 10.98 -30.04
N MET A 852 -39.62 11.43 -30.66
CA MET A 852 -38.38 12.03 -30.11
C MET A 852 -37.87 13.23 -31.00
N PRO A 853 -36.64 13.81 -30.85
CA PRO A 853 -35.85 14.21 -29.68
C PRO A 853 -35.53 15.75 -29.62
N PRO A 854 -34.28 16.33 -29.76
CA PRO A 854 -33.84 17.42 -28.85
C PRO A 854 -33.27 18.69 -29.55
N LEU A 855 -32.74 19.67 -28.78
CA LEU A 855 -31.63 20.57 -29.20
C LEU A 855 -31.03 21.40 -28.02
N SER A 856 -30.05 22.27 -28.28
CA SER A 856 -29.02 22.75 -27.34
C SER A 856 -28.84 24.29 -27.23
N ASN A 857 -27.77 24.71 -26.50
CA ASN A 857 -27.21 26.08 -26.35
C ASN A 857 -27.88 26.94 -25.24
N GLY A 858 -27.25 27.94 -24.60
CA GLY A 858 -25.87 28.47 -24.65
C GLY A 858 -25.82 29.99 -24.29
N TYR A 859 -24.62 30.61 -24.16
CA TYR A 859 -24.36 32.08 -24.02
C TYR A 859 -24.74 32.77 -22.67
N VAL A 860 -24.06 33.82 -22.13
CA VAL A 860 -22.68 34.38 -22.33
C VAL A 860 -22.22 35.30 -21.15
N HIS A 861 -20.95 35.77 -21.18
CA HIS A 861 -20.20 36.59 -20.19
C HIS A 861 -20.56 38.11 -20.01
N LYS A 862 -19.97 38.69 -18.93
CA LYS A 862 -19.55 40.09 -18.61
C LYS A 862 -20.46 40.87 -17.63
N GLY A 863 -19.94 41.70 -16.70
CA GLY A 863 -18.54 41.98 -16.29
C GLY A 863 -18.40 43.31 -15.49
N THR A 864 -17.18 43.65 -15.01
CA THR A 864 -16.72 44.97 -14.44
C THR A 864 -17.37 45.47 -13.13
N ASP A 865 -16.72 46.23 -12.22
CA ASP A 865 -15.30 46.60 -12.04
C ASP A 865 -14.97 47.08 -10.59
N ALA A 866 -13.66 47.11 -10.26
CA ALA A 866 -12.91 47.89 -9.24
C ALA A 866 -13.55 48.40 -7.91
N GLY A 867 -12.84 48.42 -6.76
CA GLY A 867 -11.43 48.08 -6.50
C GLY A 867 -10.90 48.68 -5.17
N ALA A 868 -9.58 48.93 -5.11
CA ALA A 868 -8.76 49.47 -3.99
C ALA A 868 -8.15 48.44 -3.00
N ALA A 869 -6.99 48.82 -2.47
CA ALA A 869 -6.01 48.04 -1.69
C ALA A 869 -5.62 48.85 -0.41
N PRO A 870 -4.64 48.49 0.44
CA PRO A 870 -3.68 47.37 0.37
C PRO A 870 -3.50 46.58 1.70
N LEU A 871 -2.62 45.59 1.68
CA LEU A 871 -2.01 45.01 2.88
C LEU A 871 -0.50 44.85 2.61
N VAL A 872 0.35 45.50 3.41
CA VAL A 872 1.78 45.68 3.12
C VAL A 872 2.67 44.83 4.04
N ILE A 873 3.67 44.24 3.40
CA ILE A 873 4.72 43.33 3.88
C ILE A 873 5.53 43.91 5.06
N CYS A 874 5.86 43.04 6.04
CA CYS A 874 7.14 42.89 6.78
C CYS A 874 6.89 42.37 8.22
N SER A 875 7.78 41.59 8.86
CA SER A 875 8.88 40.72 8.38
C SER A 875 9.34 39.81 9.54
N ASP A 876 10.23 38.84 9.23
CA ASP A 876 11.19 38.17 10.13
C ASP A 876 10.72 37.11 11.18
N CYS A 877 11.32 35.91 11.02
CA CYS A 877 11.75 34.94 12.03
C CYS A 877 10.79 34.44 13.14
N TYR A 878 10.54 33.13 13.16
CA TYR A 878 11.37 32.21 13.98
C TYR A 878 11.21 30.73 13.58
N ASP A 879 12.04 29.88 14.19
CA ASP A 879 12.35 28.51 13.78
C ASP A 879 11.41 27.40 14.30
N ASN A 880 11.72 26.17 13.87
CA ASN A 880 10.97 24.94 14.15
C ASN A 880 10.84 24.55 15.64
N ALA A 881 9.73 23.85 15.93
CA ALA A 881 9.46 22.97 17.08
C ALA A 881 9.45 23.55 18.51
N ASN A 882 8.42 23.19 19.29
CA ASN A 882 8.60 22.86 20.70
C ASN A 882 7.48 21.97 21.28
N ILE A 883 7.86 20.79 21.78
CA ILE A 883 7.08 20.01 22.76
C ILE A 883 7.52 20.49 24.15
N TYR A 884 6.59 20.90 25.01
CA TYR A 884 6.89 21.31 26.38
C TYR A 884 5.79 20.84 27.36
N SER A 885 6.09 20.43 28.60
CA SER A 885 7.23 19.68 29.17
C SER A 885 6.91 19.30 30.62
N ARG A 886 7.64 18.34 31.19
CA ARG A 886 8.33 18.39 32.51
C ARG A 886 8.95 17.01 32.82
N THR A 887 10.12 16.89 33.45
CA THR A 887 10.95 17.90 34.14
C THR A 887 12.45 17.51 34.11
N ARG A 888 13.34 18.48 33.77
CA ARG A 888 14.71 18.72 34.32
C ARG A 888 15.78 17.60 34.26
N GLU A 889 17.09 17.84 34.13
CA GLU A 889 18.03 18.97 33.83
C GLU A 889 19.44 18.28 33.62
N TYR A 890 20.56 18.86 33.19
CA TYR A 890 21.03 20.23 32.87
C TYR A 890 22.26 20.14 31.92
N CYS A 891 22.41 21.09 30.99
CA CYS A 891 23.67 21.56 30.34
C CYS A 891 24.56 20.60 29.47
N GLN A 892 25.45 21.09 28.57
CA GLN A 892 25.34 22.18 27.56
C GLN A 892 26.54 22.13 26.55
N TYR A 893 26.28 22.21 25.23
CA TYR A 893 27.08 22.80 24.11
C TYR A 893 28.62 22.54 23.99
N ALA A 894 29.13 21.99 22.87
CA ALA A 894 29.57 22.65 21.60
C ALA A 894 31.01 23.26 21.69
N TYR A 895 31.75 23.67 20.63
CA TYR A 895 31.56 23.85 19.17
C TYR A 895 32.97 23.88 18.48
N LEU A 896 33.08 23.75 17.14
CA LEU A 896 34.26 24.05 16.29
C LEU A 896 35.49 23.10 16.47
N GLY A 897 36.52 23.07 15.61
CA GLY A 897 36.68 23.64 14.25
C GLY A 897 38.14 23.96 13.88
N GLU A 898 38.62 23.38 12.77
CA GLU A 898 39.86 23.68 12.00
C GLU A 898 41.28 23.49 12.62
N ASP A 899 42.18 23.13 11.71
CA ASP A 899 43.64 23.35 11.61
C ASP A 899 44.70 23.04 12.71
N ALA A 900 45.53 22.05 12.32
CA ALA A 900 47.00 22.16 12.19
C ALA A 900 47.94 21.99 13.41
N ALA A 901 49.19 21.62 13.04
CA ALA A 901 50.40 21.44 13.85
C ALA A 901 50.37 20.36 14.96
N MET A 902 51.48 19.76 15.40
CA MET A 902 52.73 19.28 14.79
C MET A 902 53.53 18.63 15.94
N ASP A 903 54.10 17.45 15.70
CA ASP A 903 55.36 16.95 16.31
C ASP A 903 55.40 16.43 17.78
N LYS A 904 56.33 15.49 18.01
CA LYS A 904 56.86 14.90 19.29
C LYS A 904 55.85 14.15 20.20
N GLY A 905 55.90 12.82 20.39
CA GLY A 905 56.72 11.78 19.75
C GLY A 905 57.76 11.09 20.65
N LEU A 906 57.52 9.81 20.99
CA LEU A 906 58.49 8.79 21.44
C LEU A 906 57.95 7.44 20.89
N LYS A 907 58.60 6.60 20.07
CA LYS A 907 59.97 6.03 20.00
C LYS A 907 60.30 4.89 21.00
N THR A 908 59.82 3.69 20.66
CA THR A 908 60.51 2.37 20.58
C THR A 908 59.68 1.52 19.59
N GLY A 909 60.17 0.58 18.75
CA GLY A 909 61.34 -0.29 18.82
C GLY A 909 60.86 -1.70 19.23
N LEU A 910 60.98 -2.80 18.46
CA LEU A 910 61.77 -3.08 17.25
C LEU A 910 60.99 -3.94 16.19
N SER A 911 61.72 -4.34 15.13
CA SER A 911 61.45 -5.42 14.15
C SER A 911 61.41 -6.83 14.79
N GLU A 912 61.29 -7.99 14.12
CA GLU A 912 61.63 -8.38 12.73
C GLU A 912 60.88 -9.65 12.22
N HIS A 913 61.39 -10.30 11.15
CA HIS A 913 60.73 -11.37 10.35
C HIS A 913 60.68 -12.79 10.96
N ALA A 914 59.59 -13.52 10.66
CA ALA A 914 59.49 -14.93 10.18
C ALA A 914 58.01 -15.19 9.79
N GLN A 915 57.57 -15.97 8.79
CA GLN A 915 57.89 -17.33 8.31
C GLN A 915 57.62 -18.46 9.33
N GLN A 916 57.09 -19.65 8.97
CA GLN A 916 56.36 -20.12 7.78
C GLN A 916 55.85 -21.58 8.04
N ASP A 917 54.72 -22.00 7.44
CA ASP A 917 54.10 -23.36 7.42
C ASP A 917 53.70 -23.91 8.83
N ASP A 918 52.76 -24.84 9.04
CA ASP A 918 52.38 -26.06 8.31
C ASP A 918 50.89 -26.47 8.54
N ALA A 919 50.41 -27.63 8.04
CA ALA A 919 48.99 -28.07 8.08
C ALA A 919 48.72 -29.51 8.61
N VAL A 920 47.45 -29.83 8.96
CA VAL A 920 46.76 -31.17 9.18
C VAL A 920 45.50 -30.94 10.05
N LEU A 921 44.25 -31.21 9.58
CA LEU A 921 43.42 -32.45 9.74
C LEU A 921 43.13 -32.82 11.23
N GLU A 922 41.93 -33.22 11.73
CA GLU A 922 40.56 -33.56 11.22
C GLU A 922 39.52 -33.38 12.39
N ASN A 923 38.18 -33.54 12.31
CA ASN A 923 37.11 -33.38 11.28
C ASN A 923 35.72 -33.75 11.94
N PHE A 924 34.57 -33.38 11.33
CA PHE A 924 33.17 -33.56 11.82
C PHE A 924 32.84 -32.85 13.16
N ILE A 925 31.60 -32.52 13.57
CA ILE A 925 30.23 -33.01 13.29
C ILE A 925 29.28 -31.85 12.86
N SER A 926 28.07 -32.16 12.37
CA SER A 926 27.07 -31.23 11.83
C SER A 926 25.99 -30.72 12.81
N ASN A 927 25.30 -29.66 12.35
CA ASN A 927 23.90 -29.30 12.61
C ASN A 927 23.48 -28.58 13.91
N GLN A 928 22.37 -27.84 13.73
CA GLN A 928 21.53 -27.12 14.70
C GLN A 928 22.16 -25.97 15.49
N TYR A 929 21.76 -24.75 15.12
CA TYR A 929 21.15 -23.84 16.10
C TYR A 929 19.88 -23.21 15.54
N ASN A 930 18.75 -23.58 16.13
CA ASN A 930 17.48 -22.91 15.99
C ASN A 930 17.20 -22.21 17.33
N CYS A 931 16.98 -20.90 17.34
CA CYS A 931 16.68 -20.14 18.55
C CYS A 931 15.83 -18.90 18.21
N GLY A 932 14.52 -19.01 18.38
CA GLY A 932 13.66 -17.83 18.51
C GLY A 932 13.81 -17.24 19.91
N ILE A 933 13.71 -15.91 20.02
CA ILE A 933 13.65 -15.22 21.32
C ILE A 933 12.31 -14.47 21.39
N LEU A 934 11.44 -14.95 22.28
CA LEU A 934 10.29 -14.19 22.76
C LEU A 934 10.79 -13.19 23.81
N THR A 935 10.53 -11.90 23.60
CA THR A 935 10.63 -10.88 24.65
C THR A 935 9.25 -10.39 25.03
N SER A 936 8.63 -11.02 26.03
CA SER A 936 7.54 -10.41 26.78
C SER A 936 8.11 -9.65 27.98
N HIS A 937 7.76 -8.37 28.11
CA HIS A 937 7.72 -7.65 29.38
C HIS A 937 6.87 -6.40 29.19
N ASP A 938 5.67 -6.42 29.76
CA ASP A 938 5.36 -5.41 30.77
C ASP A 938 4.63 -6.09 31.95
N LYS A 939 4.64 -5.45 33.12
CA LYS A 939 4.13 -5.99 34.39
C LYS A 939 3.32 -4.95 35.13
N SER A 940 2.00 -5.11 35.15
CA SER A 940 1.19 -4.55 36.23
C SER A 940 1.51 -5.28 37.53
N LEU A 941 2.07 -4.57 38.52
CA LEU A 941 2.28 -5.12 39.86
C LEU A 941 0.94 -5.31 40.59
N ASN A 942 0.90 -6.19 41.60
CA ASN A 942 0.61 -5.74 42.96
C ASN A 942 0.92 -6.75 44.08
N PHE A 943 1.49 -6.21 45.16
CA PHE A 943 1.44 -6.61 46.58
C PHE A 943 1.87 -8.02 47.07
N LEU A 944 3.05 -8.00 47.69
CA LEU A 944 3.35 -8.39 49.08
C LEU A 944 3.23 -9.86 49.56
N ASP A 945 4.44 -10.38 49.82
CA ASP A 945 4.91 -10.89 51.12
C ASP A 945 4.66 -12.37 51.51
N CYS A 946 5.39 -12.79 52.54
CA CYS A 946 6.01 -14.11 52.59
C CYS A 946 5.47 -15.03 53.70
N SER A 947 5.61 -16.34 53.46
CA SER A 947 5.65 -17.43 54.46
C SER A 947 4.35 -17.65 55.27
N HIS A 948 3.91 -18.89 55.45
CA HIS A 948 4.59 -19.86 56.32
C HIS A 948 4.00 -21.28 56.17
N LEU A 949 4.87 -22.31 56.30
CA LEU A 949 4.64 -23.62 56.98
C LEU A 949 3.46 -24.53 56.48
N LYS A 950 3.55 -25.86 56.43
CA LYS A 950 4.63 -26.84 56.68
C LYS A 950 4.23 -28.25 56.19
N ASP A 951 5.19 -29.18 56.18
CA ASP A 951 5.13 -30.65 56.43
C ASP A 951 3.86 -31.45 56.03
N GLY A 952 4.00 -32.58 55.30
CA GLY A 952 2.85 -33.52 55.29
C GLY A 952 2.77 -34.88 54.56
N LYS A 953 3.84 -35.53 54.07
CA LYS A 953 3.91 -37.00 53.76
C LYS A 953 2.86 -37.70 52.86
N ASP A 954 3.37 -38.52 51.94
CA ASP A 954 2.71 -39.63 51.21
C ASP A 954 2.32 -40.82 52.14
N PRO A 955 1.76 -41.95 51.63
CA PRO A 955 0.62 -42.22 50.71
C PRO A 955 -0.34 -43.24 51.42
N PRO A 956 -0.78 -44.45 50.92
CA PRO A 956 -1.08 -44.99 49.56
C PRO A 956 -2.42 -45.80 49.43
N VAL A 957 -2.66 -46.38 48.22
CA VAL A 957 -3.59 -47.50 47.86
C VAL A 957 -5.12 -47.25 48.00
N LYS A 958 -6.06 -47.99 47.35
CA LYS A 958 -6.05 -49.35 46.75
C LYS A 958 -7.07 -49.53 45.59
N SER A 959 -6.91 -50.60 44.80
CA SER A 959 -7.82 -51.17 43.77
C SER A 959 -8.81 -52.21 44.40
N PRO A 960 -9.60 -53.11 43.72
CA PRO A 960 -9.59 -53.56 42.30
C PRO A 960 -10.93 -54.11 41.64
N THR A 961 -10.79 -54.86 40.52
CA THR A 961 -11.49 -56.13 40.08
C THR A 961 -12.81 -56.22 39.24
N ILE A 962 -12.68 -56.98 38.11
CA ILE A 962 -13.51 -58.14 37.62
C ILE A 962 -14.53 -58.01 36.42
N LEU A 963 -14.63 -59.13 35.66
CA LEU A 963 -15.27 -59.49 34.35
C LEU A 963 -16.53 -60.41 34.56
N PRO A 964 -17.37 -60.87 33.56
CA PRO A 964 -17.03 -61.54 32.27
C PRO A 964 -18.04 -61.54 31.04
N HIS A 965 -17.75 -62.40 30.04
CA HIS A 965 -18.33 -62.66 28.67
C HIS A 965 -19.53 -63.67 28.61
N PRO A 966 -20.06 -64.25 27.45
CA PRO A 966 -19.75 -64.22 25.97
C PRO A 966 -21.04 -64.02 25.06
N PRO A 967 -21.39 -64.68 23.90
CA PRO A 967 -20.68 -65.39 22.78
C PRO A 967 -21.19 -65.20 21.28
N MET A 968 -20.28 -65.19 20.27
CA MET A 968 -20.40 -65.67 18.83
C MET A 968 -21.46 -65.10 17.84
N HIS A 969 -21.40 -65.21 16.49
CA HIS A 969 -20.68 -66.04 15.47
C HIS A 969 -20.08 -65.19 14.28
N ARG A 970 -18.91 -65.47 13.66
CA ARG A 970 -18.53 -66.31 12.45
C ARG A 970 -19.23 -65.94 11.11
N VAL A 971 -18.61 -65.95 9.90
CA VAL A 971 -17.74 -66.97 9.18
C VAL A 971 -16.54 -66.33 8.38
N LEU A 972 -15.82 -67.07 7.50
CA LEU A 972 -14.44 -66.94 6.93
C LEU A 972 -14.39 -67.17 5.38
N PRO A 973 -13.23 -67.40 4.67
CA PRO A 973 -11.88 -66.75 4.53
C PRO A 973 -11.61 -66.38 3.01
N PRO A 974 -10.50 -66.67 2.26
CA PRO A 974 -9.02 -66.84 2.48
C PRO A 974 -8.03 -66.18 1.43
N CYS A 975 -6.71 -66.24 1.72
CA CYS A 975 -5.50 -66.36 0.82
C CYS A 975 -5.06 -65.26 -0.22
N ALA A 976 -3.76 -65.05 -0.54
CA ALA A 976 -2.47 -65.36 0.15
C ALA A 976 -1.19 -64.73 -0.51
N SER A 977 -0.25 -64.22 0.33
CA SER A 977 1.25 -64.25 0.31
C SER A 977 2.14 -64.12 -0.96
N VAL A 978 3.33 -63.46 -0.82
CA VAL A 978 4.69 -64.09 -0.76
C VAL A 978 5.82 -63.04 -0.53
N ASP A 979 6.90 -63.41 0.18
CA ASP A 979 8.11 -62.63 0.58
C ASP A 979 9.28 -62.63 -0.44
N GLY A 980 10.42 -61.93 -0.17
CA GLY A 980 11.55 -61.92 -1.15
C GLY A 980 12.97 -61.33 -0.85
N THR A 981 13.44 -61.19 0.40
CA THR A 981 14.88 -61.25 0.85
C THR A 981 16.10 -60.64 0.07
N VAL A 982 16.96 -59.90 0.82
CA VAL A 982 18.48 -59.88 0.78
C VAL A 982 19.18 -59.31 -0.48
N GLY A 983 20.21 -58.44 -0.46
CA GLY A 983 21.14 -57.94 0.57
C GLY A 983 22.57 -57.78 -0.01
N HIS A 984 23.39 -56.89 0.57
CA HIS A 984 24.86 -56.73 0.38
C HIS A 984 25.43 -56.32 -1.03
N SER A 985 26.65 -55.78 -1.16
CA SER A 985 27.40 -54.71 -0.43
C SER A 985 28.71 -54.39 -1.18
N GLU A 986 29.38 -53.27 -0.85
CA GLU A 986 30.76 -52.91 -1.25
C GLU A 986 31.02 -52.63 -2.76
N SER A 987 32.11 -51.96 -3.17
CA SER A 987 32.82 -50.80 -2.59
C SER A 987 33.74 -50.15 -3.66
N ALA A 988 34.31 -48.98 -3.35
CA ALA A 988 35.53 -48.38 -3.92
C ALA A 988 35.60 -47.99 -5.43
N GLN A 989 35.89 -46.69 -5.66
CA GLN A 989 37.08 -46.11 -6.33
C GLN A 989 37.72 -46.81 -7.58
N ASP A 990 38.27 -46.11 -8.57
CA ASP A 990 38.63 -44.68 -8.62
C ASP A 990 38.76 -44.05 -10.04
N HIS A 991 38.79 -42.73 -10.06
CA HIS A 991 39.55 -41.81 -10.93
C HIS A 991 39.71 -41.99 -12.48
N ARG A 992 39.41 -40.85 -13.15
CA ARG A 992 40.15 -40.19 -14.25
C ARG A 992 39.95 -40.60 -15.73
N SER A 993 39.05 -39.80 -16.35
CA SER A 993 39.42 -38.77 -17.35
C SER A 993 39.42 -39.07 -18.87
N ALA A 994 39.32 -37.96 -19.63
CA ALA A 994 39.78 -37.77 -21.01
C ALA A 994 38.93 -38.28 -22.22
N SER A 995 37.87 -37.50 -22.49
CA SER A 995 37.78 -36.65 -23.71
C SER A 995 36.95 -37.08 -24.95
N ASN A 996 36.39 -36.02 -25.57
CA ASN A 996 35.99 -35.85 -26.97
C ASN A 996 34.84 -36.68 -27.61
N ARG A 997 33.85 -35.93 -28.12
CA ARG A 997 33.33 -35.90 -29.51
C ARG A 997 33.19 -37.26 -30.24
N THR A 998 32.04 -37.61 -30.83
CA THR A 998 31.23 -36.78 -31.75
C THR A 998 29.77 -37.25 -31.93
N ASN A 999 28.92 -36.28 -32.27
CA ASN A 999 27.71 -36.37 -33.11
C ASN A 999 26.42 -37.05 -32.57
N PRO A 1000 25.24 -36.69 -33.14
CA PRO A 1000 23.92 -37.10 -32.66
C PRO A 1000 23.18 -38.05 -33.62
N SER A 1001 22.15 -38.74 -33.10
CA SER A 1001 20.86 -38.92 -33.79
C SER A 1001 19.81 -39.51 -32.84
N GLU A 1002 18.57 -39.04 -33.00
CA GLU A 1002 17.29 -39.73 -32.81
C GLU A 1002 17.08 -40.66 -31.60
N HIS A 1003 16.15 -40.26 -30.72
CA HIS A 1003 15.31 -41.22 -30.02
C HIS A 1003 13.83 -40.82 -30.13
N LEU A 1004 13.09 -41.58 -30.94
CA LEU A 1004 11.72 -41.97 -30.63
C LEU A 1004 11.74 -42.89 -29.40
N SER A 1005 10.73 -42.99 -28.54
CA SER A 1005 9.46 -42.27 -28.40
C SER A 1005 8.85 -42.61 -27.03
N SER A 1006 7.68 -42.04 -26.70
CA SER A 1006 6.59 -42.69 -25.94
C SER A 1006 6.94 -43.57 -24.73
N THR A 1007 6.76 -43.02 -23.53
CA THR A 1007 5.63 -43.38 -22.62
C THR A 1007 5.39 -42.22 -21.67
#